data_AF-A0A559QS66-F1
#
_entry.id   AF-A0A559QS66-F1
#
_cell.length_a   1.000
_cell.length_b   1.000
_cell.length_c   1.000
_cell.angle_alpha   90.00
_cell.angle_beta   90.00
_cell.angle_gamma   90.00
#
_symmetry.space_group_name_H-M   'P 1'
#
loop_
_entity.id
_entity.type
_entity.pdbx_description
1 polymer ?
#
loop_
_entity_poly.entity_id
_entity_poly.type
_entity_poly.pdbx_seq_one_letter_code
_entity_poly.pdbx_strand_id
1 'polypeptide(L)'
;MFSQRLFALALAITVVAHLSACGASSGGEESGIPSSEPTQQPTPEPSVEPTIAPTSEPTATPEPTAEPTATPEPTATPEPTAAPLQPDTSADPALPVPGDPNYAQAAATARFLNQATFGATAKTIVSSMSKSRETWLDEQIALPQTRHLPLLDERVEEIGLEAVPEPEIDTEAWVRDIQRSDIWWESAIWGEDQLRQRVAYALSQILVISNVSDVLFNDSRGIANYHDILAEHAFGNYRDLLQAITLNPIMGEYLSMIRNEKADANRNIRPDENYAREVMQLFSIGLVELNLDGSVKLDGNQQPIATYGQDDIKNLARVFTGWNHATINQWWEWTSNGIAEVTPMKSFTAFHDSNSKVLFGDNSIAANLTPQQDIEAALDILFAHPNIAPFISKQLIQRLITSNPSPAYVERVASVFNNNGDGVKGDMAAVVKAIYLDDEAVNGYTQNPEIFGKLREPLLKVAAIWRAFKAQGVPVLEENGYLSQHRLRFRGSDRDLGQRPYGSFSVFNFYRPDYQQPGEIKQNDLVSPEFQIMTDSQLISATSRISGSIFWRDTQNPWPQSEQVNYNWDIYPAQLYLETEKLLSTTPSTLLDRINLLLMAGQMSENLYNSIVDFLVEFSSNTSAEMKVYDALFLTVGSPEYAVQR
;
A
#
# COMPACT_ATOMS: atom_id res chain seq x y z
N MET A 1 -43.32 8.11 4.97
CA MET A 1 -42.61 9.13 5.78
C MET A 1 -41.08 9.08 5.65
N PHE A 2 -40.46 7.94 5.29
CA PHE A 2 -39.01 7.81 5.08
C PHE A 2 -38.46 8.62 3.86
N SER A 3 -39.21 8.66 2.75
CA SER A 3 -38.79 9.34 1.51
C SER A 3 -38.80 10.88 1.59
N GLN A 4 -39.62 11.48 2.45
CA GLN A 4 -39.67 12.95 2.62
C GLN A 4 -38.53 13.50 3.50
N ARG A 5 -37.93 12.66 4.36
CA ARG A 5 -36.84 13.08 5.25
C ARG A 5 -35.46 13.04 4.59
N LEU A 6 -35.22 12.07 3.69
CA LEU A 6 -34.03 12.09 2.81
C LEU A 6 -33.99 13.34 1.92
N PHE A 7 -35.16 13.78 1.44
CA PHE A 7 -35.27 14.99 0.62
C PHE A 7 -34.96 16.28 1.40
N ALA A 8 -35.35 16.34 2.68
CA ALA A 8 -35.06 17.49 3.54
C ALA A 8 -33.59 17.55 3.96
N LEU A 9 -32.94 16.40 4.18
CA LEU A 9 -31.51 16.31 4.53
C LEU A 9 -30.60 16.63 3.33
N ALA A 10 -30.96 16.16 2.13
CA ALA A 10 -30.27 16.52 0.90
C ALA A 10 -30.38 18.03 0.59
N LEU A 11 -31.52 18.67 0.90
CA LEU A 11 -31.72 20.10 0.66
C LEU A 11 -30.87 20.97 1.60
N ALA A 12 -30.66 20.55 2.86
CA ALA A 12 -29.85 21.28 3.83
C ALA A 12 -28.36 21.29 3.45
N ILE A 13 -27.85 20.18 2.89
CA ILE A 13 -26.45 20.07 2.45
C ILE A 13 -26.23 20.84 1.13
N THR A 14 -27.22 20.89 0.24
CA THR A 14 -27.11 21.57 -1.06
C THR A 14 -27.12 23.10 -0.93
N VAL A 15 -27.79 23.67 0.08
CA VAL A 15 -27.90 25.14 0.25
C VAL A 15 -26.63 25.76 0.85
N VAL A 16 -25.81 25.00 1.59
CA VAL A 16 -24.54 25.50 2.12
C VAL A 16 -23.43 25.49 1.05
N ALA A 17 -23.51 24.58 0.07
CA ALA A 17 -22.51 24.45 -1.00
C ALA A 17 -22.67 25.46 -2.17
N HIS A 18 -23.71 26.29 -2.20
CA HIS A 18 -24.01 27.20 -3.33
C HIS A 18 -23.71 28.68 -3.08
N LEU A 19 -22.99 29.03 -2.00
CA LEU A 19 -22.62 30.42 -1.71
C LEU A 19 -21.12 30.74 -1.91
N SER A 20 -20.33 29.86 -2.52
CA SER A 20 -18.90 30.13 -2.75
C SER A 20 -18.37 29.54 -4.05
N ALA A 21 -18.97 29.89 -5.19
CA ALA A 21 -18.33 29.67 -6.50
C ALA A 21 -18.92 30.61 -7.57
N CYS A 22 -18.38 31.83 -7.66
CA CYS A 22 -18.54 32.70 -8.83
C CYS A 22 -17.22 33.42 -9.08
N GLY A 23 -16.53 33.04 -10.16
CA GLY A 23 -15.31 33.69 -10.63
C GLY A 23 -14.83 33.05 -11.93
N ALA A 24 -15.27 33.62 -13.05
CA ALA A 24 -15.05 33.16 -14.43
C ALA A 24 -13.75 33.72 -15.05
N SER A 25 -13.39 33.16 -16.23
CA SER A 25 -12.57 33.71 -17.35
C SER A 25 -11.29 32.91 -17.65
N SER A 26 -10.76 32.72 -18.87
CA SER A 26 -11.19 32.56 -20.28
C SER A 26 -9.91 32.66 -21.15
N GLY A 27 -9.86 31.93 -22.30
CA GLY A 27 -8.88 32.08 -23.41
C GLY A 27 -7.53 31.36 -23.22
N GLY A 28 -6.86 30.77 -24.21
CA GLY A 28 -7.01 30.73 -25.66
C GLY A 28 -5.61 30.49 -26.30
N GLU A 29 -5.47 29.39 -27.06
CA GLU A 29 -4.63 29.10 -28.25
C GLU A 29 -3.12 29.45 -28.42
N GLU A 30 -2.48 28.56 -29.21
CA GLU A 30 -1.35 28.71 -30.17
C GLU A 30 0.12 28.37 -29.80
N SER A 31 0.54 27.17 -30.25
CA SER A 31 1.61 26.81 -31.21
C SER A 31 2.96 27.55 -31.26
N GLY A 32 4.06 26.77 -31.37
CA GLY A 32 5.29 27.19 -32.07
C GLY A 32 6.59 26.50 -31.65
N ILE A 33 7.06 25.51 -32.42
CA ILE A 33 8.47 25.04 -32.43
C ILE A 33 9.27 25.99 -33.36
N PRO A 34 10.59 26.22 -33.15
CA PRO A 34 11.54 25.55 -34.04
C PRO A 34 12.90 25.14 -33.44
N SER A 35 13.44 24.11 -34.08
CA SER A 35 14.79 23.53 -34.07
C SER A 35 15.89 24.51 -34.52
N SER A 36 17.13 24.31 -34.04
CA SER A 36 18.35 24.40 -34.88
C SER A 36 19.63 23.88 -34.20
N GLU A 37 20.18 22.79 -34.72
CA GLU A 37 21.62 22.51 -34.89
C GLU A 37 21.90 22.53 -36.42
N PRO A 38 23.15 22.54 -36.97
CA PRO A 38 24.45 22.09 -36.42
C PRO A 38 25.67 22.98 -36.81
N THR A 39 26.92 22.57 -36.49
CA THR A 39 28.08 22.42 -37.43
C THR A 39 29.33 21.85 -36.71
N GLN A 40 30.08 20.96 -37.39
CA GLN A 40 31.26 20.20 -36.92
C GLN A 40 32.65 20.76 -37.36
N GLN A 41 33.69 20.40 -36.55
CA GLN A 41 35.11 20.03 -36.86
C GLN A 41 36.15 21.10 -37.33
N PRO A 42 37.51 20.85 -37.32
CA PRO A 42 38.35 19.77 -36.72
C PRO A 42 39.77 20.16 -36.10
N THR A 43 40.33 19.29 -35.21
CA THR A 43 41.76 18.84 -34.89
C THR A 43 42.90 19.89 -34.59
N PRO A 44 44.12 19.57 -34.04
CA PRO A 44 44.72 18.29 -33.62
C PRO A 44 45.49 18.22 -32.25
N GLU A 45 45.82 16.97 -31.84
CA GLU A 45 46.78 16.57 -30.78
C GLU A 45 48.25 16.89 -31.10
N PRO A 46 49.15 16.81 -30.09
CA PRO A 46 50.09 15.67 -30.08
C PRO A 46 50.43 15.06 -28.69
N SER A 47 50.80 13.78 -28.76
CA SER A 47 51.43 12.87 -27.78
C SER A 47 52.87 13.24 -27.39
N VAL A 48 53.33 12.95 -26.16
CA VAL A 48 54.49 12.05 -25.84
C VAL A 48 54.55 11.65 -24.34
N GLU A 49 54.89 10.39 -24.09
CA GLU A 49 55.29 9.72 -22.83
C GLU A 49 56.77 10.02 -22.44
N PRO A 50 57.25 9.77 -21.19
CA PRO A 50 57.80 8.44 -20.85
C PRO A 50 57.75 7.95 -19.35
N THR A 51 57.60 6.63 -19.20
CA THR A 51 58.17 5.62 -18.26
C THR A 51 59.15 6.06 -17.15
N ILE A 52 59.00 5.57 -15.89
CA ILE A 52 59.96 4.75 -15.08
C ILE A 52 59.21 4.01 -13.91
N ALA A 53 59.54 2.73 -13.68
CA ALA A 53 59.16 1.89 -12.52
C ALA A 53 60.01 2.17 -11.25
N PRO A 54 59.64 1.65 -10.05
CA PRO A 54 60.32 0.41 -9.60
C PRO A 54 59.48 -0.56 -8.74
N THR A 55 60.02 -1.78 -8.68
CA THR A 55 59.62 -3.00 -7.97
C THR A 55 59.86 -2.94 -6.44
N SER A 56 59.00 -3.62 -5.67
CA SER A 56 59.41 -4.39 -4.48
C SER A 56 58.38 -5.47 -4.14
N GLU A 57 58.84 -6.71 -3.98
CA GLU A 57 58.10 -7.90 -3.49
C GLU A 57 57.63 -7.71 -2.04
N PRO A 58 56.65 -8.51 -1.59
CA PRO A 58 57.03 -9.60 -0.68
C PRO A 58 56.23 -10.91 -0.80
N THR A 59 56.97 -12.01 -0.60
CA THR A 59 56.70 -13.18 0.28
C THR A 59 55.41 -14.01 0.12
N ALA A 60 55.64 -15.31 -0.11
CA ALA A 60 54.67 -16.40 -0.20
C ALA A 60 54.05 -16.83 1.13
N THR A 61 52.77 -17.21 1.11
CA THR A 61 52.10 -18.19 2.01
C THR A 61 50.77 -18.65 1.34
N PRO A 62 50.11 -19.74 1.79
CA PRO A 62 50.21 -21.13 1.35
C PRO A 62 49.04 -21.62 0.45
N GLU A 63 49.12 -22.87 -0.02
CA GLU A 63 48.11 -23.58 -0.83
C GLU A 63 46.70 -23.67 -0.19
N PRO A 64 45.61 -23.61 -0.98
CA PRO A 64 44.27 -23.90 -0.49
C PRO A 64 43.99 -25.42 -0.57
N THR A 65 43.57 -25.99 0.57
CA THR A 65 43.00 -27.34 0.66
C THR A 65 41.58 -27.33 0.10
N ALA A 66 41.25 -28.35 -0.71
CA ALA A 66 39.93 -28.58 -1.27
C ALA A 66 39.01 -29.28 -0.25
N GLU A 67 37.82 -28.71 -0.03
CA GLU A 67 36.49 -29.35 0.03
C GLU A 67 35.47 -28.37 0.64
N PRO A 68 34.38 -27.99 -0.05
CA PRO A 68 33.29 -27.26 0.57
C PRO A 68 32.41 -28.22 1.37
N THR A 69 32.29 -27.94 2.67
CA THR A 69 31.28 -28.54 3.55
C THR A 69 29.90 -28.32 2.94
N ALA A 70 29.13 -29.40 2.75
CA ALA A 70 27.76 -29.34 2.25
C ALA A 70 26.91 -28.40 3.15
N THR A 71 26.28 -27.42 2.51
CA THR A 71 25.20 -26.63 3.10
C THR A 71 24.11 -27.57 3.61
N PRO A 72 23.64 -27.45 4.87
CA PRO A 72 22.52 -28.25 5.34
C PRO A 72 21.28 -27.90 4.51
N GLU A 73 20.63 -28.93 3.94
CA GLU A 73 19.29 -28.79 3.36
C GLU A 73 18.35 -28.18 4.41
N PRO A 74 17.55 -27.16 4.06
CA PRO A 74 16.55 -26.64 4.98
C PRO A 74 15.55 -27.77 5.26
N THR A 75 15.53 -28.22 6.50
CA THR A 75 14.46 -29.11 6.97
C THR A 75 13.16 -28.31 6.88
N ALA A 76 12.22 -28.78 6.06
CA ALA A 76 10.90 -28.16 5.96
C ALA A 76 10.25 -28.13 7.35
N THR A 77 10.24 -26.96 7.96
CA THR A 77 9.38 -26.66 9.10
C THR A 77 7.94 -26.90 8.62
N PRO A 78 7.11 -27.69 9.32
CA PRO A 78 5.72 -27.85 8.92
C PRO A 78 5.07 -26.47 8.86
N GLU A 79 4.52 -26.11 7.70
CA GLU A 79 3.79 -24.84 7.55
C GLU A 79 2.68 -24.80 8.60
N PRO A 80 2.58 -23.74 9.40
CA PRO A 80 1.48 -23.59 10.33
C PRO A 80 0.19 -23.54 9.50
N THR A 81 -0.72 -24.48 9.75
CA THR A 81 -2.10 -24.41 9.24
C THR A 81 -2.65 -23.03 9.56
N ALA A 82 -3.00 -22.26 8.54
CA ALA A 82 -3.54 -20.92 8.72
C ALA A 82 -4.76 -21.02 9.65
N ALA A 83 -4.73 -20.33 10.79
CA ALA A 83 -5.91 -20.26 11.63
C ALA A 83 -7.00 -19.51 10.82
N PRO A 84 -8.23 -20.06 10.74
CA PRO A 84 -9.28 -19.40 9.97
C PRO A 84 -9.57 -18.02 10.57
N LEU A 85 -9.56 -17.00 9.73
CA LEU A 85 -9.91 -15.63 10.12
C LEU A 85 -11.41 -15.58 10.46
N GLN A 86 -11.74 -15.10 11.65
CA GLN A 86 -13.13 -15.06 12.14
C GLN A 86 -13.45 -13.73 12.80
N PRO A 87 -14.72 -13.27 12.70
CA PRO A 87 -15.15 -12.05 13.37
C PRO A 87 -15.12 -12.20 14.90
N ASP A 88 -14.55 -11.19 15.58
CA ASP A 88 -14.65 -11.08 17.04
C ASP A 88 -16.05 -10.61 17.46
N THR A 89 -16.79 -11.50 18.11
CA THR A 89 -18.15 -11.21 18.61
C THR A 89 -18.22 -11.07 20.12
N SER A 90 -17.07 -11.13 20.80
CA SER A 90 -17.05 -11.00 22.25
C SER A 90 -17.32 -9.55 22.70
N ALA A 91 -17.76 -9.40 23.94
CA ALA A 91 -18.10 -8.10 24.51
C ALA A 91 -16.88 -7.16 24.54
N ASP A 92 -17.11 -5.89 24.24
CA ASP A 92 -16.06 -4.88 24.31
C ASP A 92 -15.74 -4.54 25.76
N PRO A 93 -14.46 -4.26 26.07
CA PRO A 93 -14.12 -3.66 27.36
C PRO A 93 -14.71 -2.25 27.45
N ALA A 94 -14.97 -1.81 28.68
CA ALA A 94 -15.33 -0.43 28.94
C ALA A 94 -14.19 0.50 28.51
N LEU A 95 -14.51 1.53 27.74
CA LEU A 95 -13.56 2.56 27.35
C LEU A 95 -13.61 3.73 28.35
N PRO A 96 -12.46 4.34 28.66
CA PRO A 96 -12.44 5.60 29.40
C PRO A 96 -13.29 6.67 28.70
N VAL A 97 -14.02 7.45 29.47
CA VAL A 97 -14.84 8.57 28.98
C VAL A 97 -14.18 9.92 29.31
N PRO A 98 -14.56 11.02 28.63
CA PRO A 98 -14.06 12.35 28.98
C PRO A 98 -14.22 12.66 30.47
N GLY A 99 -13.13 13.09 31.10
CA GLY A 99 -13.05 13.34 32.55
C GLY A 99 -12.42 12.21 33.36
N ASP A 100 -12.30 11.00 32.80
CA ASP A 100 -11.56 9.92 33.45
C ASP A 100 -10.05 10.20 33.47
N PRO A 101 -9.31 9.79 34.54
CA PRO A 101 -7.86 10.00 34.63
C PRO A 101 -7.06 9.41 33.45
N ASN A 102 -7.56 8.34 32.84
CA ASN A 102 -6.87 7.62 31.77
C ASN A 102 -7.38 8.00 30.36
N TYR A 103 -8.31 8.96 30.23
CA TYR A 103 -8.89 9.32 28.92
C TYR A 103 -7.84 9.85 27.94
N ALA A 104 -6.93 10.72 28.38
CA ALA A 104 -5.86 11.26 27.54
C ALA A 104 -4.94 10.14 27.00
N GLN A 105 -4.64 9.14 27.82
CA GLN A 105 -3.87 7.97 27.40
C GLN A 105 -4.64 7.10 26.40
N ALA A 106 -5.93 6.90 26.61
CA ALA A 106 -6.80 6.19 25.67
C ALA A 106 -6.86 6.89 24.31
N ALA A 107 -7.04 8.22 24.30
CA ALA A 107 -7.04 9.04 23.09
C ALA A 107 -5.71 8.96 22.34
N ALA A 108 -4.57 9.11 23.04
CA ALA A 108 -3.24 8.98 22.44
C ALA A 108 -2.99 7.57 21.86
N THR A 109 -3.47 6.53 22.55
CA THR A 109 -3.39 5.13 22.11
C THR A 109 -4.27 4.88 20.88
N ALA A 110 -5.52 5.37 20.88
CA ALA A 110 -6.42 5.27 19.75
C ALA A 110 -5.86 5.97 18.51
N ARG A 111 -5.25 7.16 18.66
CA ARG A 111 -4.58 7.87 17.56
C ARG A 111 -3.47 7.04 16.94
N PHE A 112 -2.57 6.52 17.78
CA PHE A 112 -1.47 5.65 17.36
C PHE A 112 -1.98 4.40 16.63
N LEU A 113 -2.95 3.68 17.20
CA LEU A 113 -3.52 2.48 16.59
C LEU A 113 -4.23 2.79 15.27
N ASN A 114 -4.93 3.93 15.16
CA ASN A 114 -5.57 4.35 13.92
C ASN A 114 -4.54 4.66 12.81
N GLN A 115 -3.28 4.95 13.13
CA GLN A 115 -2.17 5.10 12.17
C GLN A 115 -1.43 3.77 11.90
N ALA A 116 -1.22 2.97 12.95
CA ALA A 116 -0.41 1.75 12.92
C ALA A 116 -1.17 0.49 12.45
N THR A 117 -2.50 0.55 12.42
CA THR A 117 -3.38 -0.56 12.02
C THR A 117 -4.37 -0.12 10.95
N PHE A 118 -5.28 -1.00 10.54
CA PHE A 118 -6.43 -0.62 9.72
C PHE A 118 -7.56 0.09 10.50
N GLY A 119 -7.42 0.26 11.83
CA GLY A 119 -8.40 0.88 12.70
C GLY A 119 -8.33 0.37 14.12
N ALA A 120 -8.46 1.28 15.10
CA ALA A 120 -8.48 0.94 16.51
C ALA A 120 -9.79 0.24 16.89
N THR A 121 -9.70 -0.71 17.82
CA THR A 121 -10.84 -1.39 18.44
C THR A 121 -10.84 -1.14 19.93
N ALA A 122 -11.98 -1.29 20.61
CA ALA A 122 -12.04 -1.08 22.05
C ALA A 122 -11.02 -1.96 22.82
N LYS A 123 -10.86 -3.22 22.38
CA LYS A 123 -9.88 -4.17 22.94
C LYS A 123 -8.44 -3.77 22.71
N THR A 124 -8.10 -3.35 21.49
CA THR A 124 -6.71 -2.97 21.16
C THR A 124 -6.32 -1.70 21.88
N ILE A 125 -7.23 -0.73 22.04
CA ILE A 125 -7.00 0.46 22.88
C ILE A 125 -6.70 0.02 24.31
N VAL A 126 -7.62 -0.67 24.98
CA VAL A 126 -7.48 -1.00 26.41
C VAL A 126 -6.24 -1.84 26.70
N SER A 127 -5.95 -2.85 25.87
CA SER A 127 -4.76 -3.70 26.04
C SER A 127 -3.44 -2.96 25.79
N SER A 128 -3.46 -1.93 24.93
CA SER A 128 -2.25 -1.19 24.55
C SER A 128 -1.97 0.04 25.43
N MET A 129 -2.96 0.58 26.16
CA MET A 129 -2.74 1.73 27.05
C MET A 129 -1.62 1.48 28.07
N SER A 130 -1.45 0.24 28.51
CA SER A 130 -0.41 -0.13 29.49
C SER A 130 1.00 -0.29 28.90
N LYS A 131 1.14 -0.18 27.57
CA LYS A 131 2.39 -0.45 26.83
C LYS A 131 2.99 0.84 26.32
N SER A 132 4.32 0.86 26.17
CA SER A 132 4.96 1.88 25.34
C SER A 132 4.67 1.58 23.85
N ARG A 133 4.76 2.60 22.98
CA ARG A 133 4.64 2.40 21.53
C ARG A 133 5.67 1.41 21.01
N GLU A 134 6.91 1.51 21.49
CA GLU A 134 8.00 0.62 21.11
C GLU A 134 7.69 -0.84 21.47
N THR A 135 7.24 -1.10 22.70
CA THR A 135 6.86 -2.46 23.11
C THR A 135 5.72 -3.01 22.27
N TRP A 136 4.71 -2.18 21.94
CA TRP A 136 3.62 -2.62 21.05
C TRP A 136 4.13 -2.93 19.63
N LEU A 137 5.04 -2.12 19.09
CA LEU A 137 5.65 -2.37 17.78
C LEU A 137 6.45 -3.67 17.78
N ASP A 138 7.26 -3.91 18.80
CA ASP A 138 8.05 -5.14 18.92
C ASP A 138 7.16 -6.39 19.00
N GLU A 139 6.05 -6.33 19.76
CA GLU A 139 5.06 -7.41 19.83
C GLU A 139 4.41 -7.66 18.46
N GLN A 140 4.03 -6.61 17.73
CA GLN A 140 3.42 -6.74 16.40
C GLN A 140 4.40 -7.25 15.34
N ILE A 141 5.67 -6.86 15.41
CA ILE A 141 6.73 -7.36 14.53
C ILE A 141 6.94 -8.86 14.75
N ALA A 142 6.83 -9.32 16.01
CA ALA A 142 7.00 -10.72 16.39
C ALA A 142 5.80 -11.62 16.03
N LEU A 143 4.63 -11.06 15.68
CA LEU A 143 3.48 -11.86 15.30
C LEU A 143 3.74 -12.62 13.98
N PRO A 144 3.26 -13.89 13.89
CA PRO A 144 3.30 -14.63 12.65
C PRO A 144 2.47 -13.92 11.58
N GLN A 145 2.91 -14.03 10.33
CA GLN A 145 2.20 -13.45 9.21
C GLN A 145 0.90 -14.18 8.92
N THR A 146 -0.18 -13.41 8.72
CA THR A 146 -1.38 -13.89 8.04
C THR A 146 -1.09 -13.96 6.53
N ARG A 147 -1.09 -15.17 5.96
CA ARG A 147 -0.78 -15.40 4.53
C ARG A 147 -2.06 -15.49 3.70
N HIS A 148 -2.16 -14.66 2.67
CA HIS A 148 -3.31 -14.59 1.77
C HIS A 148 -3.37 -15.76 0.80
N LEU A 149 -2.25 -16.24 0.25
CA LEU A 149 -2.27 -17.33 -0.74
C LEU A 149 -2.83 -18.63 -0.16
N PRO A 150 -2.39 -19.13 1.01
CA PRO A 150 -2.98 -20.33 1.62
C PRO A 150 -4.46 -20.18 1.93
N LEU A 151 -4.89 -19.00 2.40
CA LEU A 151 -6.31 -18.72 2.64
C LEU A 151 -7.12 -18.73 1.32
N LEU A 152 -6.52 -18.27 0.22
CA LEU A 152 -7.16 -18.29 -1.09
C LEU A 152 -7.29 -19.71 -1.63
N ASP A 153 -6.20 -20.48 -1.57
CA ASP A 153 -6.18 -21.87 -2.01
C ASP A 153 -7.23 -22.70 -1.24
N GLU A 154 -7.31 -22.57 0.10
CA GLU A 154 -8.38 -23.20 0.90
C GLU A 154 -9.77 -22.73 0.47
N ARG A 155 -9.96 -21.40 0.29
CA ARG A 155 -11.25 -20.80 -0.05
C ARG A 155 -11.76 -21.23 -1.43
N VAL A 156 -10.89 -21.42 -2.41
CA VAL A 156 -11.31 -21.85 -3.76
C VAL A 156 -11.63 -23.35 -3.79
N GLU A 157 -10.94 -24.17 -2.97
CA GLU A 157 -11.28 -25.58 -2.77
C GLU A 157 -12.65 -25.76 -2.12
N GLU A 158 -12.98 -24.95 -1.10
CA GLU A 158 -14.30 -24.95 -0.45
C GLU A 158 -15.46 -24.78 -1.44
N ILE A 159 -15.24 -24.01 -2.51
CA ILE A 159 -16.26 -23.74 -3.53
C ILE A 159 -16.17 -24.67 -4.75
N GLY A 160 -15.36 -25.73 -4.67
CA GLY A 160 -15.26 -26.78 -5.68
C GLY A 160 -14.35 -26.45 -6.86
N LEU A 161 -13.50 -25.42 -6.75
CA LEU A 161 -12.47 -25.11 -7.75
C LEU A 161 -11.13 -25.73 -7.36
N GLU A 162 -10.27 -25.98 -8.34
CA GLU A 162 -8.89 -26.41 -8.09
C GLU A 162 -8.07 -25.25 -7.52
N ALA A 163 -7.42 -25.45 -6.37
CA ALA A 163 -6.53 -24.45 -5.76
C ALA A 163 -5.42 -24.05 -6.72
N VAL A 164 -4.72 -25.03 -7.30
CA VAL A 164 -3.59 -24.82 -8.19
C VAL A 164 -3.95 -25.33 -9.59
N PRO A 165 -4.63 -24.54 -10.41
CA PRO A 165 -5.08 -25.00 -11.72
C PRO A 165 -3.91 -25.27 -12.67
N GLU A 166 -3.93 -26.40 -13.38
CA GLU A 166 -2.94 -26.74 -14.43
C GLU A 166 -3.03 -25.80 -15.64
N PRO A 167 -4.25 -25.39 -16.07
CA PRO A 167 -4.44 -24.10 -16.72
C PRO A 167 -5.54 -23.30 -16.01
N GLU A 168 -5.27 -22.04 -15.71
CA GLU A 168 -6.31 -21.14 -15.22
C GLU A 168 -7.31 -20.83 -16.34
N ILE A 169 -8.59 -21.00 -16.06
CA ILE A 169 -9.66 -20.83 -17.03
C ILE A 169 -10.25 -19.43 -16.86
N ASP A 170 -10.23 -18.61 -17.91
CA ASP A 170 -10.71 -17.22 -17.88
C ASP A 170 -12.14 -17.07 -17.31
N THR A 171 -12.99 -18.09 -17.48
CA THR A 171 -14.36 -18.08 -16.94
C THR A 171 -14.42 -18.16 -15.41
N GLU A 172 -13.34 -18.60 -14.75
CA GLU A 172 -13.19 -18.69 -13.29
C GLU A 172 -12.50 -17.46 -12.68
N ALA A 173 -11.76 -16.68 -13.49
CA ALA A 173 -10.97 -15.51 -13.08
C ALA A 173 -11.72 -14.61 -12.10
N TRP A 174 -12.97 -14.27 -12.44
CA TRP A 174 -13.79 -13.37 -11.65
C TRP A 174 -14.16 -13.97 -10.28
N VAL A 175 -14.38 -15.28 -10.18
CA VAL A 175 -14.77 -15.94 -8.91
C VAL A 175 -13.57 -15.94 -7.98
N ARG A 176 -12.38 -16.25 -8.51
CA ARG A 176 -11.10 -16.27 -7.80
C ARG A 176 -10.73 -14.87 -7.29
N ASP A 177 -10.85 -13.83 -8.12
CA ASP A 177 -10.53 -12.45 -7.71
C ASP A 177 -11.45 -11.94 -6.61
N ILE A 178 -12.75 -12.31 -6.64
CA ILE A 178 -13.67 -11.98 -5.55
C ILE A 178 -13.21 -12.63 -4.24
N GLN A 179 -12.83 -13.91 -4.25
CA GLN A 179 -12.34 -14.58 -3.04
C GLN A 179 -11.04 -13.94 -2.53
N ARG A 180 -10.12 -13.61 -3.44
CA ARG A 180 -8.87 -12.91 -3.12
C ARG A 180 -9.14 -11.54 -2.47
N SER A 181 -10.10 -10.77 -3.00
CA SER A 181 -10.52 -9.50 -2.42
C SER A 181 -11.13 -9.68 -1.03
N ASP A 182 -12.02 -10.67 -0.86
CA ASP A 182 -12.64 -11.00 0.43
C ASP A 182 -11.55 -11.32 1.48
N ILE A 183 -10.54 -12.14 1.13
CA ILE A 183 -9.42 -12.50 2.02
C ILE A 183 -8.58 -11.28 2.42
N TRP A 184 -8.37 -10.33 1.51
CA TRP A 184 -7.66 -9.10 1.86
C TRP A 184 -8.42 -8.33 2.95
N TRP A 185 -9.76 -8.23 2.84
CA TRP A 185 -10.60 -7.58 3.86
C TRP A 185 -10.63 -8.39 5.16
N GLU A 186 -10.81 -9.71 5.08
CA GLU A 186 -10.77 -10.59 6.25
C GLU A 186 -9.45 -10.43 7.01
N SER A 187 -8.32 -10.35 6.30
CA SER A 187 -7.00 -10.15 6.92
C SER A 187 -6.87 -8.76 7.53
N ALA A 188 -7.33 -7.72 6.85
CA ALA A 188 -7.33 -6.35 7.37
C ALA A 188 -8.23 -6.19 8.62
N ILE A 189 -9.41 -6.82 8.65
CA ILE A 189 -10.41 -6.62 9.70
C ILE A 189 -10.29 -7.63 10.85
N TRP A 190 -9.95 -8.89 10.57
CA TRP A 190 -9.91 -9.97 11.56
C TRP A 190 -8.49 -10.44 11.89
N GLY A 191 -7.49 -10.12 11.08
CA GLY A 191 -6.09 -10.50 11.34
C GLY A 191 -5.48 -9.81 12.56
N GLU A 192 -4.54 -10.49 13.22
CA GLU A 192 -3.85 -10.00 14.43
C GLU A 192 -2.56 -9.22 14.11
N ASP A 193 -1.88 -9.55 13.00
CA ASP A 193 -0.62 -8.96 12.52
C ASP A 193 -0.83 -7.60 11.83
N GLN A 194 -1.60 -6.74 12.48
CA GLN A 194 -2.11 -5.48 11.92
C GLN A 194 -1.02 -4.56 11.40
N LEU A 195 0.09 -4.41 12.13
CA LEU A 195 1.21 -3.58 11.66
C LEU A 195 1.80 -4.13 10.36
N ARG A 196 2.00 -5.44 10.27
CA ARG A 196 2.58 -6.12 9.10
C ARG A 196 1.71 -5.89 7.88
N GLN A 197 0.41 -6.12 8.00
CA GLN A 197 -0.55 -5.93 6.92
C GLN A 197 -0.67 -4.45 6.52
N ARG A 198 -0.59 -3.53 7.49
CA ARG A 198 -0.63 -2.08 7.24
C ARG A 198 0.60 -1.58 6.49
N VAL A 199 1.79 -2.11 6.81
CA VAL A 199 3.05 -1.83 6.11
C VAL A 199 3.07 -2.48 4.73
N ALA A 200 2.61 -3.73 4.59
CA ALA A 200 2.45 -4.39 3.30
C ALA A 200 1.55 -3.59 2.35
N TYR A 201 0.44 -3.05 2.84
CA TYR A 201 -0.43 -2.15 2.04
C TYR A 201 0.25 -0.82 1.69
N ALA A 202 1.13 -0.28 2.55
CA ALA A 202 1.92 0.90 2.18
C ALA A 202 2.97 0.56 1.10
N LEU A 203 3.59 -0.61 1.18
CA LEU A 203 4.54 -1.10 0.18
C LEU A 203 3.87 -1.41 -1.15
N SER A 204 2.65 -1.98 -1.16
CA SER A 204 1.90 -2.25 -2.40
C SER A 204 1.54 -0.97 -3.16
N GLN A 205 1.57 0.18 -2.45
CA GLN A 205 1.35 1.50 -3.03
C GLN A 205 2.61 2.16 -3.59
N ILE A 206 3.78 1.56 -3.37
CA ILE A 206 5.08 1.95 -3.91
C ILE A 206 5.51 0.95 -4.99
N LEU A 207 5.44 -0.35 -4.67
CA LEU A 207 5.76 -1.50 -5.51
C LEU A 207 4.45 -1.98 -6.18
N VAL A 208 3.99 -1.22 -7.17
CA VAL A 208 2.63 -1.33 -7.70
C VAL A 208 2.49 -2.49 -8.69
N ILE A 209 1.48 -3.32 -8.46
CA ILE A 209 0.85 -4.20 -9.46
C ILE A 209 -0.65 -3.90 -9.49
N SER A 210 -1.36 -4.31 -10.56
CA SER A 210 -2.81 -4.11 -10.62
C SER A 210 -3.57 -5.17 -11.40
N ASN A 211 -4.62 -5.70 -10.78
CA ASN A 211 -5.61 -6.59 -11.37
C ASN A 211 -6.66 -5.87 -12.26
N VAL A 212 -6.52 -4.55 -12.44
CA VAL A 212 -7.27 -3.79 -13.46
C VAL A 212 -6.58 -3.89 -14.82
N SER A 213 -5.28 -4.19 -14.85
CA SER A 213 -4.58 -4.44 -16.09
C SER A 213 -5.07 -5.72 -16.74
N ASP A 214 -5.25 -5.69 -18.06
CA ASP A 214 -5.66 -6.87 -18.84
C ASP A 214 -4.71 -8.05 -18.66
N VAL A 215 -3.42 -7.78 -18.37
CA VAL A 215 -2.41 -8.83 -18.20
C VAL A 215 -2.51 -9.57 -16.87
N LEU A 216 -3.11 -8.97 -15.83
CA LEU A 216 -3.20 -9.58 -14.49
C LEU A 216 -4.63 -9.93 -14.07
N PHE A 217 -5.57 -9.96 -15.03
CA PHE A 217 -6.98 -10.15 -14.74
C PHE A 217 -7.28 -11.55 -14.17
N ASN A 218 -6.50 -12.57 -14.57
CA ASN A 218 -6.71 -13.95 -14.13
C ASN A 218 -5.85 -14.32 -12.91
N ASP A 219 -4.70 -13.68 -12.69
CA ASP A 219 -3.63 -14.12 -11.77
C ASP A 219 -3.89 -13.88 -10.28
N SER A 220 -5.05 -14.35 -9.80
CA SER A 220 -5.52 -14.13 -8.43
C SER A 220 -4.59 -14.76 -7.40
N ARG A 221 -3.98 -15.92 -7.72
CA ARG A 221 -3.01 -16.59 -6.83
C ARG A 221 -1.70 -15.82 -6.79
N GLY A 222 -1.23 -15.36 -7.95
CA GLY A 222 -0.05 -14.52 -8.05
C GLY A 222 -0.18 -13.22 -7.28
N ILE A 223 -1.35 -12.55 -7.34
CA ILE A 223 -1.59 -11.31 -6.57
C ILE A 223 -1.66 -11.61 -5.06
N ALA A 224 -2.25 -12.73 -4.64
CA ALA A 224 -2.24 -13.15 -3.25
C ALA A 224 -0.80 -13.44 -2.75
N ASN A 225 0.00 -14.13 -3.56
CA ASN A 225 1.41 -14.38 -3.29
C ASN A 225 2.23 -13.08 -3.24
N TYR A 226 1.97 -12.13 -4.14
CA TYR A 226 2.62 -10.84 -4.15
C TYR A 226 2.38 -10.08 -2.83
N HIS A 227 1.14 -10.10 -2.32
CA HIS A 227 0.84 -9.54 -1.00
C HIS A 227 1.62 -10.26 0.11
N ASP A 228 1.72 -11.58 0.04
CA ASP A 228 2.47 -12.36 1.03
C ASP A 228 3.96 -12.00 1.05
N ILE A 229 4.57 -11.79 -0.12
CA ILE A 229 5.95 -11.30 -0.23
C ILE A 229 6.09 -9.92 0.42
N LEU A 230 5.17 -8.99 0.15
CA LEU A 230 5.21 -7.66 0.78
C LEU A 230 5.08 -7.73 2.30
N ALA A 231 4.23 -8.63 2.83
CA ALA A 231 4.04 -8.82 4.26
C ALA A 231 5.20 -9.56 4.95
N GLU A 232 5.84 -10.50 4.25
CA GLU A 232 7.06 -11.17 4.70
C GLU A 232 8.19 -10.16 4.86
N HIS A 233 8.39 -9.33 3.84
CA HIS A 233 9.45 -8.32 3.80
C HIS A 233 9.11 -7.00 4.51
N ALA A 234 7.90 -6.84 5.07
CA ALA A 234 7.48 -5.64 5.78
C ALA A 234 8.45 -5.25 6.93
N PHE A 235 9.12 -6.24 7.51
CA PHE A 235 10.12 -6.07 8.57
C PHE A 235 11.49 -6.70 8.21
N GLY A 236 11.70 -7.05 6.93
CA GLY A 236 12.94 -7.65 6.43
C GLY A 236 13.94 -6.61 5.94
N ASN A 237 14.73 -6.96 4.92
CA ASN A 237 15.62 -6.00 4.25
C ASN A 237 15.01 -5.51 2.92
N TYR A 238 15.10 -4.19 2.66
CA TYR A 238 14.58 -3.61 1.42
C TYR A 238 15.31 -4.10 0.15
N ARG A 239 16.60 -4.46 0.25
CA ARG A 239 17.36 -5.04 -0.87
C ARG A 239 16.83 -6.43 -1.24
N ASP A 240 16.46 -7.22 -0.24
CA ASP A 240 15.87 -8.55 -0.46
C ASP A 240 14.47 -8.40 -1.06
N LEU A 241 13.68 -7.44 -0.57
CA LEU A 241 12.37 -7.12 -1.13
C LEU A 241 12.47 -6.72 -2.61
N LEU A 242 13.42 -5.85 -2.98
CA LEU A 242 13.65 -5.47 -4.38
C LEU A 242 13.96 -6.67 -5.25
N GLN A 243 14.73 -7.65 -4.77
CA GLN A 243 14.99 -8.87 -5.53
C GLN A 243 13.78 -9.78 -5.63
N ALA A 244 13.05 -9.96 -4.52
CA ALA A 244 11.83 -10.76 -4.49
C ALA A 244 10.80 -10.23 -5.49
N ILE A 245 10.58 -8.91 -5.55
CA ILE A 245 9.65 -8.33 -6.53
C ILE A 245 10.21 -8.32 -7.95
N THR A 246 11.53 -8.19 -8.15
CA THR A 246 12.15 -8.25 -9.49
C THR A 246 11.89 -9.59 -10.16
N LEU A 247 11.99 -10.68 -9.40
CA LEU A 247 11.82 -12.03 -9.91
C LEU A 247 10.38 -12.55 -9.74
N ASN A 248 9.48 -11.78 -9.16
CA ASN A 248 8.09 -12.18 -9.04
C ASN A 248 7.42 -12.18 -10.43
N PRO A 249 6.73 -13.27 -10.83
CA PRO A 249 6.14 -13.38 -12.16
C PRO A 249 5.06 -12.32 -12.42
N ILE A 250 4.28 -11.93 -11.42
CA ILE A 250 3.21 -10.92 -11.59
C ILE A 250 3.78 -9.53 -11.85
N MET A 251 4.85 -9.16 -11.15
CA MET A 251 5.61 -7.95 -11.48
C MET A 251 6.24 -8.06 -12.87
N GLY A 252 6.78 -9.24 -13.21
CA GLY A 252 7.38 -9.52 -14.50
C GLY A 252 6.42 -9.37 -15.68
N GLU A 253 5.17 -9.78 -15.53
CA GLU A 253 4.11 -9.56 -16.51
C GLU A 253 3.66 -8.11 -16.55
N TYR A 254 3.39 -7.53 -15.38
CA TYR A 254 2.87 -6.17 -15.26
C TYR A 254 3.76 -5.12 -15.92
N LEU A 255 5.09 -5.30 -15.82
CA LEU A 255 6.09 -4.38 -16.34
C LEU A 255 6.94 -4.98 -17.47
N SER A 256 6.40 -5.98 -18.17
CA SER A 256 6.97 -6.55 -19.40
C SER A 256 8.43 -7.01 -19.29
N MET A 257 8.85 -7.50 -18.12
CA MET A 257 10.13 -8.18 -17.93
C MET A 257 10.07 -9.65 -18.37
N ILE A 258 8.91 -10.31 -18.23
CA ILE A 258 8.69 -11.62 -18.82
C ILE A 258 8.87 -11.53 -20.34
N ARG A 259 9.67 -12.46 -20.89
CA ARG A 259 10.01 -12.53 -22.31
C ARG A 259 10.76 -11.32 -22.85
N ASN A 260 11.36 -10.50 -21.98
CA ASN A 260 12.25 -9.43 -22.41
C ASN A 260 13.49 -10.02 -23.09
N GLU A 261 13.64 -9.84 -24.39
CA GLU A 261 14.75 -10.38 -25.18
C GLU A 261 15.93 -9.39 -25.25
N LYS A 262 17.15 -9.92 -25.24
CA LYS A 262 18.34 -9.15 -25.65
C LYS A 262 18.17 -8.57 -27.06
N ALA A 263 18.91 -7.50 -27.33
CA ALA A 263 18.88 -6.84 -28.62
C ALA A 263 19.20 -7.81 -29.78
N ASP A 264 18.41 -7.75 -30.84
CA ASP A 264 18.67 -8.43 -32.12
C ASP A 264 18.33 -7.47 -33.26
N ALA A 265 19.38 -6.95 -33.91
CA ALA A 265 19.24 -5.98 -34.99
C ALA A 265 18.50 -6.55 -36.23
N ASN A 266 18.65 -7.85 -36.51
CA ASN A 266 18.01 -8.47 -37.67
C ASN A 266 16.50 -8.65 -37.46
N ARG A 267 16.10 -8.91 -36.21
CA ARG A 267 14.68 -9.02 -35.80
C ARG A 267 14.09 -7.68 -35.37
N ASN A 268 14.88 -6.60 -35.37
CA ASN A 268 14.51 -5.29 -34.85
C ASN A 268 14.00 -5.35 -33.38
N ILE A 269 14.67 -6.17 -32.56
CA ILE A 269 14.37 -6.33 -31.14
C ILE A 269 15.26 -5.42 -30.33
N ARG A 270 14.64 -4.76 -29.35
CA ARG A 270 15.31 -3.95 -28.34
C ARG A 270 14.83 -4.44 -26.97
N PRO A 271 15.72 -4.50 -25.96
CA PRO A 271 15.29 -4.79 -24.60
C PRO A 271 14.17 -3.84 -24.16
N ASP A 272 13.15 -4.40 -23.52
CA ASP A 272 12.04 -3.65 -22.95
C ASP A 272 12.55 -2.80 -21.77
N GLU A 273 12.18 -1.51 -21.77
CA GLU A 273 12.67 -0.53 -20.81
C GLU A 273 11.70 -0.31 -19.63
N ASN A 274 10.51 -0.91 -19.63
CA ASN A 274 9.46 -0.59 -18.65
C ASN A 274 9.90 -0.93 -17.23
N TYR A 275 10.23 -2.20 -16.94
CA TYR A 275 10.72 -2.58 -15.61
C TYR A 275 11.96 -1.80 -15.19
N ALA A 276 12.89 -1.52 -16.12
CA ALA A 276 14.08 -0.71 -15.84
C ALA A 276 13.75 0.72 -15.41
N ARG A 277 12.75 1.35 -16.04
CA ARG A 277 12.28 2.69 -15.64
C ARG A 277 11.60 2.63 -14.28
N GLU A 278 10.68 1.69 -14.07
CA GLU A 278 9.90 1.63 -12.83
C GLU A 278 10.74 1.28 -11.61
N VAL A 279 11.69 0.34 -11.73
CA VAL A 279 12.56 -0.04 -10.61
C VAL A 279 13.43 1.14 -10.16
N MET A 280 13.87 2.00 -11.08
CA MET A 280 14.58 3.24 -10.75
C MET A 280 13.64 4.31 -10.21
N GLN A 281 12.57 4.63 -10.94
CA GLN A 281 11.79 5.84 -10.72
C GLN A 281 10.74 5.71 -9.61
N LEU A 282 10.19 4.52 -9.39
CA LEU A 282 9.12 4.28 -8.40
C LEU A 282 9.60 3.46 -7.22
N PHE A 283 10.46 2.45 -7.47
CA PHE A 283 10.77 1.45 -6.44
C PHE A 283 12.07 1.71 -5.69
N SER A 284 12.92 2.65 -6.16
CA SER A 284 14.22 2.88 -5.51
C SER A 284 14.65 4.34 -5.46
N ILE A 285 15.03 4.95 -6.57
CA ILE A 285 15.82 6.18 -6.57
C ILE A 285 15.08 7.40 -7.11
N GLY A 286 13.82 7.31 -7.52
CA GLY A 286 13.06 8.48 -7.97
C GLY A 286 13.59 9.10 -9.27
N LEU A 287 12.98 10.20 -9.70
CA LEU A 287 13.36 10.93 -10.93
C LEU A 287 14.45 11.99 -10.71
N VAL A 288 14.58 12.50 -9.48
CA VAL A 288 15.49 13.60 -9.14
C VAL A 288 16.26 13.28 -7.87
N GLU A 289 17.51 13.75 -7.80
CA GLU A 289 18.33 13.54 -6.63
C GLU A 289 17.79 14.33 -5.44
N LEU A 290 17.88 13.73 -4.25
CA LEU A 290 17.44 14.28 -2.99
C LEU A 290 18.64 14.43 -2.04
N ASN A 291 18.53 15.42 -1.17
CA ASN A 291 19.28 15.45 0.07
C ASN A 291 18.71 14.39 1.03
N LEU A 292 19.45 14.08 2.09
CA LEU A 292 19.01 13.07 3.07
C LEU A 292 17.69 13.44 3.76
N ASP A 293 17.40 14.73 3.84
CA ASP A 293 16.15 15.30 4.38
C ASP A 293 14.96 15.26 3.37
N GLY A 294 15.16 14.67 2.19
CA GLY A 294 14.13 14.55 1.15
C GLY A 294 13.82 15.83 0.38
N SER A 295 14.60 16.90 0.58
CA SER A 295 14.58 18.09 -0.29
C SER A 295 15.28 17.80 -1.62
N VAL A 296 14.81 18.43 -2.70
CA VAL A 296 15.37 18.24 -4.05
C VAL A 296 16.76 18.89 -4.13
N LYS A 297 17.75 18.14 -4.63
CA LYS A 297 19.05 18.70 -4.97
C LYS A 297 18.97 19.49 -6.25
N LEU A 298 19.55 20.68 -6.22
CA LEU A 298 19.59 21.59 -7.35
C LEU A 298 21.01 21.76 -7.86
N ASP A 299 21.16 21.89 -9.17
CA ASP A 299 22.42 22.22 -9.82
C ASP A 299 22.81 23.70 -9.62
N GLY A 300 23.93 24.12 -10.22
CA GLY A 300 24.38 25.52 -10.16
C GLY A 300 23.42 26.53 -10.80
N ASN A 301 22.42 26.08 -11.55
CA ASN A 301 21.38 26.88 -12.20
C ASN A 301 20.02 26.80 -11.48
N GLN A 302 19.98 26.24 -10.28
CA GLN A 302 18.75 26.01 -9.50
C GLN A 302 17.74 25.07 -10.18
N GLN A 303 18.21 24.14 -11.01
CA GLN A 303 17.37 23.10 -11.62
C GLN A 303 17.52 21.76 -10.89
N PRO A 304 16.45 20.95 -10.75
CA PRO A 304 16.54 19.60 -10.21
C PRO A 304 17.56 18.74 -10.97
N ILE A 305 18.41 18.02 -10.23
CA ILE A 305 19.37 17.08 -10.80
C ILE A 305 18.64 15.75 -11.06
N ALA A 306 18.68 15.23 -12.28
CA ALA A 306 18.10 13.92 -12.61
C ALA A 306 18.94 12.78 -11.99
N THR A 307 18.28 11.75 -11.45
CA THR A 307 18.95 10.58 -10.87
C THR A 307 19.56 9.64 -11.90
N TYR A 308 19.02 9.63 -13.11
CA TYR A 308 19.45 8.74 -14.18
C TYR A 308 19.09 9.31 -15.57
N GLY A 309 19.78 8.83 -16.60
CA GLY A 309 19.55 9.20 -17.99
C GLY A 309 19.09 8.03 -18.87
N GLN A 310 18.95 8.28 -20.17
CA GLN A 310 18.54 7.26 -21.13
C GLN A 310 19.56 6.11 -21.26
N ASP A 311 20.84 6.37 -21.02
CA ASP A 311 21.87 5.33 -21.07
C ASP A 311 21.78 4.38 -19.87
N ASP A 312 21.43 4.88 -18.69
CA ASP A 312 21.15 4.04 -17.51
C ASP A 312 19.94 3.15 -17.77
N ILE A 313 18.86 3.73 -18.33
CA ILE A 313 17.64 2.98 -18.70
C ILE A 313 17.98 1.84 -19.65
N LYS A 314 18.74 2.11 -20.72
CA LYS A 314 19.14 1.08 -21.70
C LYS A 314 20.02 0.01 -21.09
N ASN A 315 21.00 0.40 -20.26
CA ASN A 315 21.90 -0.56 -19.63
C ASN A 315 21.17 -1.43 -18.62
N LEU A 316 20.26 -0.85 -17.84
CA LEU A 316 19.47 -1.58 -16.87
C LEU A 316 18.42 -2.47 -17.56
N ALA A 317 17.80 -2.02 -18.66
CA ALA A 317 16.92 -2.86 -19.48
C ALA A 317 17.63 -4.13 -19.98
N ARG A 318 18.92 -4.02 -20.35
CA ARG A 318 19.75 -5.17 -20.75
C ARG A 318 19.96 -6.17 -19.61
N VAL A 319 20.07 -5.71 -18.36
CA VAL A 319 20.16 -6.60 -17.17
C VAL A 319 18.93 -7.52 -17.09
N PHE A 320 17.74 -6.96 -17.35
CA PHE A 320 16.47 -7.66 -17.19
C PHE A 320 16.04 -8.51 -18.40
N THR A 321 16.96 -8.74 -19.35
CA THR A 321 16.68 -9.62 -20.50
C THR A 321 16.85 -11.09 -20.13
N GLY A 322 16.13 -11.98 -20.80
CA GLY A 322 16.25 -13.43 -20.66
C GLY A 322 15.52 -14.01 -19.46
N TRP A 323 14.44 -13.39 -18.97
CA TRP A 323 13.63 -13.88 -17.86
C TRP A 323 12.22 -14.28 -18.31
N ASN A 324 11.69 -15.37 -17.73
CA ASN A 324 10.39 -15.91 -18.07
C ASN A 324 9.86 -16.79 -16.91
N HIS A 325 8.64 -17.30 -17.02
CA HIS A 325 8.05 -18.17 -16.01
C HIS A 325 8.94 -19.38 -15.68
N ALA A 326 8.94 -19.78 -14.41
CA ALA A 326 9.74 -20.90 -13.93
C ALA A 326 9.32 -22.26 -14.54
N THR A 327 8.04 -22.40 -14.88
CA THR A 327 7.42 -23.67 -15.27
C THR A 327 7.62 -24.05 -16.73
N ILE A 328 7.96 -23.10 -17.59
CA ILE A 328 8.14 -23.36 -19.03
C ILE A 328 9.52 -23.94 -19.36
N ASN A 329 9.63 -24.78 -20.38
CA ASN A 329 10.90 -25.39 -20.80
C ASN A 329 11.52 -24.69 -22.01
N GLN A 330 10.70 -24.02 -22.83
CA GLN A 330 11.15 -23.31 -24.03
C GLN A 330 10.72 -21.85 -23.96
N TRP A 331 11.56 -20.93 -24.45
CA TRP A 331 11.31 -19.48 -24.38
C TRP A 331 9.95 -19.03 -24.93
N TRP A 332 9.50 -19.69 -26.00
CA TRP A 332 8.25 -19.35 -26.71
C TRP A 332 7.03 -20.11 -26.19
N GLU A 333 7.18 -20.85 -25.09
CA GLU A 333 6.08 -21.58 -24.47
C GLU A 333 5.14 -20.61 -23.75
N TRP A 334 3.84 -20.85 -23.94
CA TRP A 334 2.81 -20.16 -23.19
C TRP A 334 2.47 -20.95 -21.93
N THR A 335 2.31 -20.25 -20.82
CA THR A 335 1.81 -20.83 -19.57
C THR A 335 0.81 -19.87 -18.95
N SER A 336 -0.16 -20.45 -18.24
CA SER A 336 -1.16 -19.75 -17.44
C SER A 336 -1.57 -20.67 -16.28
N ASN A 337 -0.59 -21.40 -15.72
CA ASN A 337 -0.83 -22.36 -14.66
C ASN A 337 -0.56 -21.73 -13.30
N GLY A 338 -1.29 -22.17 -12.28
CA GLY A 338 -1.21 -21.58 -10.94
C GLY A 338 0.22 -21.60 -10.36
N ILE A 339 1.00 -22.65 -10.66
CA ILE A 339 2.40 -22.74 -10.18
C ILE A 339 3.26 -21.62 -10.78
N ALA A 340 3.01 -21.24 -12.04
CA ALA A 340 3.75 -20.22 -12.76
C ALA A 340 3.55 -18.80 -12.18
N GLU A 341 2.41 -18.54 -11.54
CA GLU A 341 2.07 -17.26 -10.91
C GLU A 341 2.76 -17.00 -9.57
N VAL A 342 3.23 -18.06 -8.90
CA VAL A 342 3.77 -17.96 -7.53
C VAL A 342 5.23 -18.37 -7.43
N THR A 343 5.80 -18.92 -8.50
CA THR A 343 7.20 -19.34 -8.54
C THR A 343 8.05 -18.22 -9.14
N PRO A 344 9.14 -17.81 -8.47
CA PRO A 344 10.04 -16.80 -9.02
C PRO A 344 10.50 -17.16 -10.43
N MET A 345 10.50 -16.17 -11.33
CA MET A 345 10.94 -16.31 -12.72
C MET A 345 12.31 -16.97 -12.80
N LYS A 346 12.55 -17.68 -13.91
CA LYS A 346 13.86 -18.27 -14.22
C LYS A 346 14.48 -17.65 -15.45
N SER A 347 15.80 -17.77 -15.53
CA SER A 347 16.55 -17.23 -16.64
C SER A 347 16.69 -18.21 -17.81
N PHE A 348 16.80 -17.63 -19.00
CA PHE A 348 17.06 -18.28 -20.28
C PHE A 348 18.27 -17.60 -20.91
N THR A 349 19.47 -18.10 -20.61
CA THR A 349 20.75 -17.46 -20.97
C THR A 349 20.88 -17.14 -22.46
N ALA A 350 20.28 -17.94 -23.35
CA ALA A 350 20.30 -17.68 -24.80
C ALA A 350 19.68 -16.31 -25.18
N PHE A 351 18.76 -15.81 -24.36
CA PHE A 351 18.01 -14.56 -24.58
C PHE A 351 18.47 -13.40 -23.69
N HIS A 352 19.48 -13.61 -22.85
CA HIS A 352 20.07 -12.59 -21.99
C HIS A 352 21.23 -11.86 -22.68
N ASP A 353 21.35 -10.56 -22.49
CA ASP A 353 22.47 -9.74 -22.93
C ASP A 353 23.65 -9.89 -21.98
N SER A 354 24.68 -10.62 -22.39
CA SER A 354 25.86 -10.87 -21.56
C SER A 354 26.98 -9.84 -21.71
N ASN A 355 26.79 -8.74 -22.44
CA ASN A 355 27.86 -7.73 -22.55
C ASN A 355 27.90 -6.88 -21.28
N SER A 356 29.04 -6.21 -21.04
CA SER A 356 29.19 -5.29 -19.92
C SER A 356 28.14 -4.18 -19.94
N LYS A 357 27.80 -3.68 -18.76
CA LYS A 357 26.82 -2.61 -18.55
C LYS A 357 27.42 -1.58 -17.61
N VAL A 358 26.99 -0.34 -17.73
CA VAL A 358 27.43 0.74 -16.86
C VAL A 358 26.18 1.49 -16.40
N LEU A 359 26.10 1.73 -15.09
CA LEU A 359 24.98 2.41 -14.44
C LEU A 359 25.50 3.59 -13.60
N PHE A 360 24.79 4.70 -13.64
CA PHE A 360 24.97 5.89 -12.80
C PHE A 360 26.43 6.36 -12.74
N GLY A 361 26.98 6.77 -13.89
CA GLY A 361 28.38 7.16 -14.01
C GLY A 361 29.27 5.94 -14.30
N ASP A 362 30.12 5.55 -13.37
CA ASP A 362 31.17 4.54 -13.60
C ASP A 362 30.91 3.17 -12.93
N ASN A 363 29.68 2.92 -12.42
CA ASN A 363 29.37 1.62 -11.81
C ASN A 363 29.24 0.55 -12.89
N SER A 364 30.33 -0.16 -13.15
CA SER A 364 30.41 -1.20 -14.18
C SER A 364 29.92 -2.56 -13.66
N ILE A 365 29.08 -3.20 -14.46
CA ILE A 365 28.74 -4.62 -14.35
C ILE A 365 29.53 -5.37 -15.43
N ALA A 366 30.32 -6.35 -15.00
CA ALA A 366 31.22 -7.08 -15.89
C ALA A 366 30.47 -7.86 -16.97
N ALA A 367 31.13 -8.09 -18.11
CA ALA A 367 30.58 -8.96 -19.15
C ALA A 367 30.63 -10.44 -18.73
N ASN A 368 29.77 -11.26 -19.35
CA ASN A 368 29.69 -12.71 -19.21
C ASN A 368 29.34 -13.21 -17.80
N LEU A 369 28.69 -12.38 -16.99
CA LEU A 369 28.00 -12.83 -15.80
C LEU A 369 26.78 -13.69 -16.18
N THR A 370 26.36 -14.56 -15.25
CA THR A 370 25.05 -15.22 -15.38
C THR A 370 23.93 -14.18 -15.25
N PRO A 371 22.73 -14.41 -15.82
CA PRO A 371 21.62 -13.48 -15.69
C PRO A 371 21.28 -13.13 -14.24
N GLN A 372 21.40 -14.10 -13.32
CA GLN A 372 21.17 -13.91 -11.89
C GLN A 372 22.19 -12.94 -11.27
N GLN A 373 23.49 -13.16 -11.53
CA GLN A 373 24.56 -12.28 -11.05
C GLN A 373 24.44 -10.86 -11.60
N ASP A 374 23.94 -10.73 -12.84
CA ASP A 374 23.68 -9.46 -13.49
C ASP A 374 22.60 -8.65 -12.75
N ILE A 375 21.47 -9.30 -12.41
CA ILE A 375 20.41 -8.69 -11.58
C ILE A 375 20.94 -8.34 -10.20
N GLU A 376 21.67 -9.24 -9.54
CA GLU A 376 22.22 -9.00 -8.21
C GLU A 376 23.13 -7.77 -8.19
N ALA A 377 24.06 -7.66 -9.15
CA ALA A 377 24.95 -6.51 -9.27
C ALA A 377 24.17 -5.20 -9.52
N ALA A 378 23.16 -5.23 -10.38
CA ALA A 378 22.35 -4.04 -10.69
C ALA A 378 21.52 -3.59 -9.47
N LEU A 379 20.89 -4.53 -8.76
CA LEU A 379 20.12 -4.23 -7.56
C LEU A 379 21.03 -3.75 -6.41
N ASP A 380 22.25 -4.26 -6.30
CA ASP A 380 23.25 -3.78 -5.33
C ASP A 380 23.67 -2.33 -5.63
N ILE A 381 23.86 -1.99 -6.91
CA ILE A 381 24.14 -0.60 -7.33
C ILE A 381 22.96 0.32 -6.99
N LEU A 382 21.73 -0.08 -7.31
CA LEU A 382 20.52 0.68 -6.97
C LEU A 382 20.36 0.86 -5.46
N PHE A 383 20.61 -0.19 -4.69
CA PHE A 383 20.51 -0.15 -3.23
C PHE A 383 21.64 0.65 -2.59
N ALA A 384 22.83 0.70 -3.21
CA ALA A 384 23.92 1.56 -2.79
C ALA A 384 23.66 3.04 -3.09
N HIS A 385 22.83 3.36 -4.09
CA HIS A 385 22.55 4.72 -4.52
C HIS A 385 22.08 5.61 -3.34
N PRO A 386 22.63 6.82 -3.17
CA PRO A 386 22.34 7.66 -1.99
C PRO A 386 20.87 8.11 -1.93
N ASN A 387 20.16 8.10 -3.07
CA ASN A 387 18.79 8.58 -3.14
C ASN A 387 17.74 7.61 -2.58
N ILE A 388 18.06 6.32 -2.44
CA ILE A 388 17.06 5.31 -2.05
C ILE A 388 16.51 5.55 -0.64
N ALA A 389 17.38 5.94 0.29
CA ALA A 389 17.02 6.16 1.68
C ALA A 389 16.01 7.31 1.87
N PRO A 390 16.28 8.56 1.42
CA PRO A 390 15.30 9.64 1.54
C PRO A 390 14.04 9.40 0.71
N PHE A 391 14.18 8.77 -0.47
CA PHE A 391 13.04 8.52 -1.36
C PHE A 391 12.03 7.54 -0.75
N ILE A 392 12.49 6.37 -0.29
CA ILE A 392 11.61 5.35 0.32
C ILE A 392 11.10 5.80 1.68
N SER A 393 11.94 6.44 2.50
CA SER A 393 11.53 6.95 3.81
C SER A 393 10.40 7.97 3.69
N LYS A 394 10.53 8.95 2.79
CA LYS A 394 9.49 9.98 2.57
C LYS A 394 8.16 9.36 2.14
N GLN A 395 8.18 8.43 1.18
CA GLN A 395 6.96 7.78 0.71
C GLN A 395 6.28 6.94 1.80
N LEU A 396 7.04 6.18 2.58
CA LEU A 396 6.48 5.40 3.69
C LEU A 396 5.86 6.29 4.76
N ILE A 397 6.52 7.40 5.13
CA ILE A 397 5.95 8.38 6.06
C ILE A 397 4.63 8.95 5.51
N GLN A 398 4.56 9.27 4.21
CA GLN A 398 3.32 9.72 3.55
C GLN A 398 2.20 8.68 3.62
N ARG A 399 2.51 7.41 3.36
CA ARG A 399 1.50 6.34 3.40
C ARG A 399 1.05 6.01 4.82
N LEU A 400 1.91 6.14 5.83
CA LEU A 400 1.65 5.68 7.19
C LEU A 400 1.20 6.79 8.16
N ILE A 401 1.76 8.01 8.05
CA ILE A 401 1.63 9.05 9.08
C ILE A 401 1.02 10.35 8.56
N THR A 402 1.70 11.05 7.64
CA THR A 402 1.32 12.42 7.21
C THR A 402 1.78 12.73 5.80
N SER A 403 0.98 13.45 5.02
CA SER A 403 1.29 13.82 3.62
C SER A 403 2.51 14.76 3.53
N ASN A 404 2.75 15.58 4.55
CA ASN A 404 3.76 16.64 4.55
C ASN A 404 4.75 16.50 5.73
N PRO A 405 5.57 15.43 5.76
CA PRO A 405 6.57 15.29 6.82
C PRO A 405 7.64 16.38 6.71
N SER A 406 8.13 16.88 7.85
CA SER A 406 9.25 17.82 7.83
C SER A 406 10.52 17.20 7.24
N PRO A 407 11.42 18.00 6.65
CA PRO A 407 12.71 17.50 6.18
C PRO A 407 13.51 16.79 7.28
N ALA A 408 13.46 17.30 8.51
CA ALA A 408 14.16 16.70 9.64
C ALA A 408 13.61 15.31 10.01
N TYR A 409 12.30 15.09 9.86
CA TYR A 409 11.70 13.77 10.08
C TYR A 409 12.15 12.78 8.99
N VAL A 410 12.12 13.19 7.72
CA VAL A 410 12.65 12.37 6.62
C VAL A 410 14.13 12.03 6.83
N GLU A 411 14.95 13.01 7.24
CA GLU A 411 16.38 12.82 7.48
C GLU A 411 16.66 11.76 8.57
N ARG A 412 15.92 11.79 9.68
CA ARG A 412 16.08 10.82 10.78
C ARG A 412 15.72 9.41 10.32
N VAL A 413 14.61 9.24 9.61
CA VAL A 413 14.19 7.92 9.09
C VAL A 413 15.15 7.43 8.00
N ALA A 414 15.57 8.31 7.08
CA ALA A 414 16.53 7.97 6.03
C ALA A 414 17.92 7.62 6.60
N SER A 415 18.32 8.23 7.72
CA SER A 415 19.53 7.86 8.43
C SER A 415 19.45 6.43 8.98
N VAL A 416 18.31 6.07 9.57
CA VAL A 416 18.04 4.69 10.03
C VAL A 416 17.99 3.71 8.85
N PHE A 417 17.40 4.11 7.72
CA PHE A 417 17.44 3.30 6.50
C PHE A 417 18.89 3.05 6.06
N ASN A 418 19.76 4.06 6.10
CA ASN A 418 21.17 3.89 5.74
C ASN A 418 21.96 3.04 6.73
N ASN A 419 21.59 3.08 8.02
CA ASN A 419 22.20 2.30 9.08
C ASN A 419 21.26 2.22 10.29
N ASN A 420 20.80 1.01 10.62
CA ASN A 420 19.90 0.75 11.75
C ASN A 420 20.54 0.92 13.16
N GLY A 421 21.83 1.28 13.23
CA GLY A 421 22.63 1.34 14.46
C GLY A 421 23.68 0.23 14.54
N ASP A 422 23.50 -0.86 13.81
CA ASP A 422 24.39 -2.03 13.76
C ASP A 422 25.10 -2.18 12.40
N GLY A 423 25.05 -1.15 11.55
CA GLY A 423 25.68 -1.14 10.22
C GLY A 423 24.84 -1.80 9.14
N VAL A 424 23.56 -2.12 9.40
CA VAL A 424 22.66 -2.74 8.41
C VAL A 424 21.86 -1.65 7.70
N LYS A 425 22.05 -1.54 6.38
CA LYS A 425 21.25 -0.70 5.50
C LYS A 425 19.95 -1.43 5.13
N GLY A 426 18.84 -0.70 5.03
CA GLY A 426 17.55 -1.20 4.53
C GLY A 426 16.80 -2.10 5.50
N ASP A 427 17.14 -2.14 6.79
CA ASP A 427 16.38 -2.84 7.82
C ASP A 427 15.00 -2.19 8.00
N MET A 428 13.97 -2.84 7.46
CA MET A 428 12.61 -2.31 7.44
C MET A 428 11.95 -2.32 8.81
N ALA A 429 12.33 -3.24 9.71
CA ALA A 429 11.84 -3.21 11.09
C ALA A 429 12.32 -1.93 11.80
N ALA A 430 13.61 -1.61 11.67
CA ALA A 430 14.18 -0.39 12.23
C ALA A 430 13.58 0.87 11.60
N VAL A 431 13.40 0.89 10.27
CA VAL A 431 12.76 2.02 9.56
C VAL A 431 11.31 2.23 10.01
N VAL A 432 10.52 1.16 10.09
CA VAL A 432 9.12 1.23 10.57
C VAL A 432 9.07 1.74 12.02
N LYS A 433 9.94 1.25 12.91
CA LYS A 433 10.03 1.77 14.28
C LYS A 433 10.41 3.25 14.29
N ALA A 434 11.40 3.67 13.49
CA ALA A 434 11.80 5.08 13.40
C ALA A 434 10.66 5.99 12.95
N ILE A 435 9.83 5.54 12.00
CA ILE A 435 8.62 6.27 11.58
C ILE A 435 7.64 6.44 12.75
N TYR A 436 7.24 5.34 13.39
CA TYR A 436 6.16 5.41 14.40
C TYR A 436 6.58 6.02 15.75
N LEU A 437 7.88 6.02 16.05
CA LEU A 437 8.45 6.54 17.30
C LEU A 437 8.93 8.00 17.19
N ASP A 438 8.98 8.56 15.97
CA ASP A 438 9.42 9.95 15.78
C ASP A 438 8.52 10.96 16.52
N ASP A 439 9.13 12.02 17.05
CA ASP A 439 8.40 13.08 17.76
C ASP A 439 7.31 13.70 16.88
N GLU A 440 7.55 13.86 15.58
CA GLU A 440 6.55 14.42 14.67
C GLU A 440 5.37 13.47 14.49
N ALA A 441 5.58 12.16 14.41
CA ALA A 441 4.50 11.17 14.40
C ALA A 441 3.71 11.19 15.73
N VAL A 442 4.38 11.44 16.85
CA VAL A 442 3.79 11.46 18.21
C VAL A 442 3.05 12.77 18.50
N ASN A 443 3.60 13.92 18.11
CA ASN A 443 3.21 15.24 18.59
C ASN A 443 2.91 16.24 17.47
N GLY A 444 3.18 15.90 16.20
CA GLY A 444 3.02 16.81 15.06
C GLY A 444 1.61 17.38 14.92
N TYR A 445 0.57 16.61 15.25
CA TYR A 445 -0.82 17.10 15.24
C TYR A 445 -1.10 18.23 16.24
N THR A 446 -0.30 18.35 17.30
CA THR A 446 -0.38 19.45 18.27
C THR A 446 0.60 20.58 17.97
N GLN A 447 1.79 20.23 17.48
CA GLN A 447 2.86 21.20 17.21
C GLN A 447 2.62 21.96 15.89
N ASN A 448 2.09 21.28 14.86
CA ASN A 448 1.86 21.81 13.51
C ASN A 448 0.46 21.42 12.97
N PRO A 449 -0.64 21.77 13.65
CA PRO A 449 -2.00 21.30 13.33
C PRO A 449 -2.52 21.72 11.94
N GLU A 450 -1.93 22.74 11.33
CA GLU A 450 -2.30 23.25 10.00
C GLU A 450 -1.73 22.41 8.85
N ILE A 451 -0.63 21.68 9.09
CA ILE A 451 0.12 20.93 8.07
C ILE A 451 0.09 19.43 8.35
N PHE A 452 0.14 19.04 9.62
CA PHE A 452 0.28 17.66 10.02
C PHE A 452 -1.00 16.85 9.81
N GLY A 453 -0.80 15.61 9.36
CA GLY A 453 -1.84 14.65 9.04
C GLY A 453 -1.94 14.38 7.56
N LYS A 454 -3.00 13.68 7.17
CA LYS A 454 -3.32 13.35 5.77
C LYS A 454 -4.80 13.08 5.61
N LEU A 455 -5.29 13.12 4.37
CA LEU A 455 -6.63 12.63 4.11
C LEU A 455 -6.66 11.11 4.30
N ARG A 456 -7.65 10.59 5.04
CA ARG A 456 -7.87 9.14 5.13
C ARG A 456 -8.23 8.62 3.74
N GLU A 457 -7.47 7.64 3.27
CA GLU A 457 -7.77 6.92 2.04
C GLU A 457 -9.17 6.27 2.13
N PRO A 458 -9.98 6.26 1.05
CA PRO A 458 -11.33 5.69 1.06
C PRO A 458 -11.38 4.28 1.64
N LEU A 459 -10.43 3.43 1.25
CA LEU A 459 -10.34 2.06 1.71
C LEU A 459 -10.09 2.00 3.22
N LEU A 460 -9.15 2.82 3.73
CA LEU A 460 -8.83 2.88 5.16
C LEU A 460 -9.98 3.46 6.00
N LYS A 461 -10.80 4.36 5.44
CA LYS A 461 -12.02 4.84 6.12
C LYS A 461 -13.00 3.69 6.39
N VAL A 462 -13.23 2.84 5.38
CA VAL A 462 -14.11 1.66 5.52
C VAL A 462 -13.50 0.67 6.51
N ALA A 463 -12.21 0.36 6.37
CA ALA A 463 -11.54 -0.57 7.25
C ALA A 463 -11.57 -0.12 8.73
N ALA A 464 -11.39 1.18 8.99
CA ALA A 464 -11.41 1.72 10.34
C ALA A 464 -12.79 1.58 11.01
N ILE A 465 -13.87 1.85 10.27
CA ILE A 465 -15.24 1.66 10.77
C ILE A 465 -15.50 0.17 11.02
N TRP A 466 -15.13 -0.67 10.06
CA TRP A 466 -15.35 -2.10 10.13
C TRP A 466 -14.60 -2.74 11.29
N ARG A 467 -13.37 -2.31 11.59
CA ARG A 467 -12.65 -2.77 12.77
C ARG A 467 -13.24 -2.24 14.06
N ALA A 468 -13.51 -0.93 14.15
CA ALA A 468 -14.02 -0.30 15.36
C ALA A 468 -15.33 -0.94 15.85
N PHE A 469 -16.19 -1.34 14.92
CA PHE A 469 -17.49 -1.96 15.20
C PHE A 469 -17.57 -3.42 14.78
N LYS A 470 -16.42 -4.11 14.75
CA LYS A 470 -16.29 -5.57 14.61
C LYS A 470 -17.18 -6.13 13.49
N ALA A 471 -16.96 -5.63 12.29
CA ALA A 471 -17.68 -5.99 11.09
C ALA A 471 -17.71 -7.52 10.93
N GLN A 472 -18.92 -8.05 10.86
CA GLN A 472 -19.20 -9.45 10.65
C GLN A 472 -19.41 -9.67 9.15
N GLY A 473 -18.86 -10.77 8.66
CA GLY A 473 -19.15 -11.26 7.33
C GLY A 473 -20.59 -11.78 7.23
N VAL A 474 -20.96 -12.32 6.08
CA VAL A 474 -22.18 -13.12 5.93
C VAL A 474 -21.77 -14.56 5.65
N PRO A 475 -22.46 -15.57 6.21
CA PRO A 475 -22.26 -16.95 5.78
C PRO A 475 -22.79 -17.14 4.36
N VAL A 476 -22.10 -17.95 3.55
CA VAL A 476 -22.55 -18.31 2.20
C VAL A 476 -23.40 -19.57 2.27
N LEU A 477 -24.55 -19.58 1.59
CA LEU A 477 -25.30 -20.82 1.41
C LEU A 477 -24.65 -21.63 0.28
N GLU A 478 -24.03 -22.74 0.65
CA GLU A 478 -23.46 -23.69 -0.29
C GLU A 478 -24.55 -24.45 -1.06
N GLU A 479 -24.20 -25.03 -2.23
CA GLU A 479 -25.15 -25.80 -3.05
C GLU A 479 -25.76 -27.00 -2.32
N ASN A 480 -25.05 -27.53 -1.33
CA ASN A 480 -25.47 -28.63 -0.46
C ASN A 480 -26.46 -28.20 0.65
N GLY A 481 -26.77 -26.90 0.76
CA GLY A 481 -27.68 -26.32 1.75
C GLY A 481 -27.05 -26.00 3.12
N TYR A 482 -25.73 -26.15 3.29
CA TYR A 482 -25.00 -25.74 4.48
C TYR A 482 -24.56 -24.27 4.40
N LEU A 483 -24.37 -23.65 5.57
CA LEU A 483 -23.82 -22.31 5.68
C LEU A 483 -22.31 -22.41 5.89
N SER A 484 -21.54 -21.75 5.02
CA SER A 484 -20.09 -21.65 5.15
C SER A 484 -19.68 -20.67 6.25
N GLN A 485 -18.38 -20.55 6.48
CA GLN A 485 -17.81 -19.53 7.37
C GLN A 485 -18.19 -18.11 6.93
N HIS A 486 -18.16 -17.16 7.87
CA HIS A 486 -18.49 -15.76 7.57
C HIS A 486 -17.46 -15.18 6.59
N ARG A 487 -17.93 -14.47 5.54
CA ARG A 487 -17.05 -13.81 4.56
C ARG A 487 -17.28 -12.31 4.52
N LEU A 488 -16.21 -11.52 4.48
CA LEU A 488 -16.30 -10.06 4.29
C LEU A 488 -16.28 -9.74 2.80
N ARG A 489 -17.47 -9.69 2.20
CA ARG A 489 -17.59 -9.32 0.79
C ARG A 489 -17.47 -7.83 0.57
N PHE A 490 -16.36 -7.43 -0.05
CA PHE A 490 -16.18 -6.07 -0.51
C PHE A 490 -15.22 -6.03 -1.69
N ARG A 491 -15.78 -6.06 -2.89
CA ARG A 491 -15.02 -5.86 -4.11
C ARG A 491 -14.60 -4.40 -4.25
N GLY A 492 -15.43 -3.50 -3.72
CA GLY A 492 -15.27 -2.06 -3.90
C GLY A 492 -15.34 -1.75 -5.39
N SER A 493 -16.55 -1.63 -5.93
CA SER A 493 -16.68 -1.21 -7.33
C SER A 493 -15.82 0.04 -7.57
N ASP A 494 -15.09 0.04 -8.68
CA ASP A 494 -14.27 1.13 -9.21
C ASP A 494 -14.97 2.49 -9.15
N ARG A 495 -16.30 2.50 -9.13
CA ARG A 495 -17.15 3.68 -9.14
C ARG A 495 -17.50 4.25 -7.77
N ASP A 496 -17.48 3.46 -6.70
CA ASP A 496 -18.10 3.87 -5.43
C ASP A 496 -17.09 4.40 -4.41
N LEU A 497 -15.90 3.79 -4.29
CA LEU A 497 -14.85 4.26 -3.37
C LEU A 497 -13.65 4.93 -4.07
N GLY A 498 -13.43 4.65 -5.35
CA GLY A 498 -12.23 5.12 -6.07
C GLY A 498 -10.94 4.38 -5.69
N GLN A 499 -11.01 3.35 -4.83
CA GLN A 499 -9.91 2.47 -4.46
C GLN A 499 -10.42 1.06 -4.12
N ARG A 500 -9.64 0.05 -4.49
CA ARG A 500 -9.79 -1.36 -4.06
C ARG A 500 -8.41 -2.03 -3.93
N PRO A 501 -8.24 -3.09 -3.14
CA PRO A 501 -6.95 -3.78 -3.02
C PRO A 501 -6.42 -4.24 -4.39
N TYR A 502 -5.20 -3.85 -4.73
CA TYR A 502 -4.54 -4.16 -6.00
C TYR A 502 -5.30 -3.71 -7.26
N GLY A 503 -6.15 -2.69 -7.17
CA GLY A 503 -6.97 -2.21 -8.30
C GLY A 503 -6.58 -0.85 -8.85
N SER A 504 -5.28 -0.55 -8.96
CA SER A 504 -4.84 0.75 -9.48
C SER A 504 -4.99 0.86 -11.02
N PHE A 505 -5.36 2.02 -11.53
CA PHE A 505 -5.47 2.25 -12.97
C PHE A 505 -4.13 2.56 -13.66
N SER A 506 -3.03 2.70 -12.91
CA SER A 506 -1.72 3.01 -13.48
C SER A 506 -0.57 2.49 -12.63
N VAL A 507 0.62 2.39 -13.23
CA VAL A 507 1.87 2.08 -12.52
C VAL A 507 2.22 3.12 -11.44
N PHE A 508 1.71 4.36 -11.55
CA PHE A 508 1.87 5.41 -10.55
C PHE A 508 0.92 5.28 -9.35
N ASN A 509 0.28 4.12 -9.20
CA ASN A 509 -0.74 3.85 -8.19
C ASN A 509 -2.00 4.74 -8.35
N PHE A 510 -2.89 4.74 -7.35
CA PHE A 510 -4.14 5.52 -7.33
C PHE A 510 -3.89 7.03 -7.44
N TYR A 511 -2.80 7.50 -6.84
CA TYR A 511 -2.45 8.91 -6.79
C TYR A 511 -0.94 9.09 -6.64
N ARG A 512 -0.44 10.23 -7.11
CA ARG A 512 0.99 10.57 -7.09
C ARG A 512 1.41 11.11 -5.71
N PRO A 513 2.59 10.74 -5.21
CA PRO A 513 3.10 11.20 -3.90
C PRO A 513 3.36 12.71 -3.83
N ASP A 514 3.47 13.38 -4.98
CA ASP A 514 3.73 14.81 -5.12
C ASP A 514 2.48 15.61 -5.57
N TYR A 515 1.30 14.98 -5.64
CA TYR A 515 0.10 15.69 -6.05
C TYR A 515 -0.24 16.82 -5.08
N GLN A 516 -0.35 18.04 -5.61
CA GLN A 516 -0.76 19.24 -4.87
C GLN A 516 -2.15 19.66 -5.35
N GLN A 517 -3.15 19.60 -4.47
CA GLN A 517 -4.49 20.11 -4.77
C GLN A 517 -4.42 21.63 -5.07
N PRO A 518 -5.03 22.11 -6.16
CA PRO A 518 -5.11 23.55 -6.44
C PRO A 518 -5.80 24.31 -5.29
N GLY A 519 -5.31 25.51 -4.99
CA GLY A 519 -5.81 26.34 -3.89
C GLY A 519 -4.76 26.49 -2.78
N GLU A 520 -5.21 26.53 -1.54
CA GLU A 520 -4.37 26.80 -0.35
C GLU A 520 -3.22 25.80 -0.22
N ILE A 521 -3.45 24.51 -0.51
CA ILE A 521 -2.41 23.47 -0.43
C ILE A 521 -1.24 23.78 -1.36
N LYS A 522 -1.51 23.94 -2.67
CA LYS A 522 -0.49 24.31 -3.65
C LYS A 522 0.14 25.69 -3.39
N GLN A 523 -0.62 26.68 -2.93
CA GLN A 523 -0.10 28.02 -2.64
C GLN A 523 0.89 28.03 -1.47
N ASN A 524 0.77 27.08 -0.54
CA ASN A 524 1.68 26.91 0.58
C ASN A 524 2.76 25.84 0.31
N ASP A 525 2.91 25.38 -0.94
CA ASP A 525 3.85 24.34 -1.35
C ASP A 525 3.69 23.01 -0.57
N LEU A 526 2.45 22.68 -0.22
CA LEU A 526 2.10 21.43 0.43
C LEU A 526 1.61 20.41 -0.60
N VAL A 527 1.78 19.13 -0.29
CA VAL A 527 1.22 18.01 -1.05
C VAL A 527 -0.02 17.45 -0.34
N SER A 528 -0.91 16.88 -1.14
CA SER A 528 -2.13 16.22 -0.69
C SER A 528 -2.43 15.02 -1.58
N PRO A 529 -1.59 13.98 -1.58
CA PRO A 529 -1.64 12.87 -2.54
C PRO A 529 -3.05 12.29 -2.72
N GLU A 530 -3.69 11.95 -1.60
CA GLU A 530 -5.00 11.31 -1.55
C GLU A 530 -6.13 12.17 -2.15
N PHE A 531 -5.96 13.49 -2.27
CA PHE A 531 -6.97 14.36 -2.91
C PHE A 531 -7.12 14.07 -4.41
N GLN A 532 -6.10 13.54 -5.07
CA GLN A 532 -6.13 13.31 -6.52
C GLN A 532 -7.29 12.40 -6.96
N ILE A 533 -7.69 11.46 -6.11
CA ILE A 533 -8.82 10.56 -6.36
C ILE A 533 -10.13 11.02 -5.73
N MET A 534 -10.10 12.04 -4.87
CA MET A 534 -11.26 12.52 -4.11
C MET A 534 -11.95 13.68 -4.81
N THR A 535 -12.42 13.44 -6.03
CA THR A 535 -13.25 14.39 -6.78
C THR A 535 -14.60 14.63 -6.09
N ASP A 536 -15.30 15.71 -6.44
CA ASP A 536 -16.65 16.01 -5.90
C ASP A 536 -17.61 14.83 -6.07
N SER A 537 -17.60 14.18 -7.24
CA SER A 537 -18.40 12.98 -7.50
C SER A 537 -17.96 11.81 -6.61
N GLN A 538 -16.65 11.63 -6.43
CA GLN A 538 -16.12 10.54 -5.62
C GLN A 538 -16.45 10.71 -4.15
N LEU A 539 -16.41 11.94 -3.63
CA LEU A 539 -16.79 12.24 -2.24
C LEU A 539 -18.25 11.92 -1.98
N ILE A 540 -19.16 12.26 -2.90
CA ILE A 540 -20.58 11.92 -2.81
C ILE A 540 -20.79 10.40 -2.86
N SER A 541 -20.18 9.72 -3.85
CA SER A 541 -20.29 8.27 -3.99
C SER A 541 -19.73 7.52 -2.78
N ALA A 542 -18.54 7.89 -2.31
CA ALA A 542 -17.89 7.24 -1.18
C ALA A 542 -18.68 7.46 0.11
N THR A 543 -19.17 8.68 0.35
CA THR A 543 -20.01 8.98 1.51
C THR A 543 -21.32 8.18 1.45
N SER A 544 -21.94 8.10 0.27
CA SER A 544 -23.16 7.31 0.06
C SER A 544 -22.92 5.81 0.28
N ARG A 545 -21.79 5.28 -0.18
CA ARG A 545 -21.40 3.87 -0.01
C ARG A 545 -21.11 3.54 1.46
N ILE A 546 -20.40 4.40 2.16
CA ILE A 546 -20.13 4.28 3.59
C ILE A 546 -21.45 4.34 4.38
N SER A 547 -22.33 5.29 4.03
CA SER A 547 -23.69 5.37 4.61
C SER A 547 -24.45 4.08 4.39
N GLY A 548 -24.41 3.54 3.18
CA GLY A 548 -25.03 2.27 2.88
C GLY A 548 -24.50 1.14 3.77
N SER A 549 -23.20 1.13 4.04
CA SER A 549 -22.57 0.14 4.92
C SER A 549 -22.97 0.27 6.39
N ILE A 550 -23.37 1.47 6.84
CA ILE A 550 -23.86 1.72 8.20
C ILE A 550 -25.36 1.39 8.30
N PHE A 551 -26.18 1.93 7.39
CA PHE A 551 -27.64 1.86 7.48
C PHE A 551 -28.22 0.50 7.07
N TRP A 552 -27.59 -0.22 6.13
CA TRP A 552 -28.19 -1.42 5.54
C TRP A 552 -27.92 -2.74 6.28
N ARG A 553 -27.42 -2.74 7.54
CA ARG A 553 -27.13 -4.03 8.18
C ARG A 553 -27.08 -4.09 9.72
N ASP A 554 -28.25 -4.00 10.34
CA ASP A 554 -28.46 -4.41 11.75
C ASP A 554 -29.88 -4.95 12.00
N THR A 555 -30.48 -5.58 11.00
CA THR A 555 -31.73 -6.31 11.23
C THR A 555 -31.38 -7.76 11.48
N GLN A 556 -31.82 -8.34 12.61
CA GLN A 556 -31.75 -9.78 12.92
C GLN A 556 -32.53 -10.68 11.93
N ASN A 557 -32.94 -10.14 10.77
CA ASN A 557 -33.63 -10.92 9.76
C ASN A 557 -32.68 -11.94 9.11
N PRO A 558 -33.18 -13.13 8.72
CA PRO A 558 -32.40 -14.19 8.06
C PRO A 558 -31.98 -13.83 6.62
N TRP A 559 -32.07 -12.55 6.24
CA TRP A 559 -31.73 -12.04 4.92
C TRP A 559 -30.50 -11.15 5.00
N PRO A 560 -29.50 -11.34 4.12
CA PRO A 560 -29.31 -12.44 3.17
C PRO A 560 -28.29 -13.47 3.70
N GLN A 561 -28.64 -14.76 3.62
CA GLN A 561 -27.63 -15.76 3.30
C GLN A 561 -27.02 -15.31 1.97
N SER A 562 -25.71 -15.07 1.88
CA SER A 562 -25.18 -14.52 0.64
C SER A 562 -25.44 -15.49 -0.51
N GLU A 563 -25.71 -14.90 -1.66
CA GLU A 563 -25.84 -15.47 -3.00
C GLU A 563 -25.10 -16.79 -3.20
N GLN A 564 -25.70 -17.68 -4.01
CA GLN A 564 -24.97 -18.79 -4.63
C GLN A 564 -23.61 -18.27 -5.10
N VAL A 565 -22.55 -19.04 -4.83
CA VAL A 565 -21.14 -18.73 -5.14
C VAL A 565 -20.92 -18.09 -6.52
N ASN A 566 -21.86 -18.29 -7.45
CA ASN A 566 -21.73 -17.95 -8.87
C ASN A 566 -22.41 -16.66 -9.34
N TYR A 567 -23.22 -15.93 -8.55
CA TYR A 567 -23.92 -14.75 -9.10
C TYR A 567 -24.20 -13.64 -8.08
N ASN A 568 -23.55 -12.49 -8.30
CA ASN A 568 -23.88 -11.10 -7.91
C ASN A 568 -23.03 -10.39 -6.82
N TRP A 569 -23.20 -9.06 -6.84
CA TRP A 569 -22.23 -7.99 -6.55
C TRP A 569 -21.95 -7.72 -5.05
N ASP A 570 -21.29 -6.58 -4.78
CA ASP A 570 -21.25 -5.77 -3.55
C ASP A 570 -22.64 -5.45 -2.91
N ILE A 571 -23.66 -6.29 -3.15
CA ILE A 571 -25.07 -6.13 -2.79
C ILE A 571 -25.26 -6.18 -1.27
N TYR A 572 -24.37 -6.86 -0.56
CA TYR A 572 -24.50 -7.08 0.89
C TYR A 572 -23.31 -6.49 1.65
N PRO A 573 -23.45 -5.32 2.29
CA PRO A 573 -22.37 -4.72 3.09
C PRO A 573 -22.03 -5.58 4.32
N ALA A 574 -20.89 -5.33 4.97
CA ALA A 574 -20.55 -5.95 6.26
C ALA A 574 -21.50 -5.52 7.41
N GLN A 575 -21.81 -6.36 8.40
CA GLN A 575 -22.70 -6.03 9.54
C GLN A 575 -21.83 -5.52 10.62
N LEU A 576 -22.18 -4.38 11.16
CA LEU A 576 -21.49 -3.89 12.32
C LEU A 576 -22.08 -4.54 13.57
N TYR A 577 -21.23 -5.00 14.49
CA TYR A 577 -21.64 -5.50 15.78
C TYR A 577 -21.82 -4.32 16.76
N LEU A 578 -23.02 -3.73 16.76
CA LEU A 578 -23.33 -2.47 17.43
C LEU A 578 -24.05 -2.61 18.78
N GLU A 579 -23.98 -3.78 19.42
CA GLU A 579 -24.71 -4.06 20.66
C GLU A 579 -24.36 -3.08 21.79
N THR A 580 -23.09 -2.68 21.90
CA THR A 580 -22.65 -1.70 22.91
C THR A 580 -23.20 -0.31 22.59
N GLU A 581 -23.13 0.10 21.33
CA GLU A 581 -23.59 1.40 20.86
C GLU A 581 -25.11 1.55 21.02
N LYS A 582 -25.89 0.48 20.78
CA LYS A 582 -27.34 0.46 21.01
C LYS A 582 -27.68 0.69 22.48
N LEU A 583 -26.96 0.05 23.40
CA LEU A 583 -27.14 0.24 24.84
C LEU A 583 -26.83 1.69 25.25
N LEU A 584 -25.86 2.34 24.62
CA LEU A 584 -25.51 3.74 24.88
C LEU A 584 -26.44 4.76 24.21
N SER A 585 -27.29 4.32 23.27
CA SER A 585 -28.19 5.20 22.50
C SER A 585 -29.21 5.98 23.36
N THR A 586 -29.44 5.55 24.61
CA THR A 586 -30.27 6.28 25.59
C THR A 586 -29.61 7.55 26.12
N THR A 587 -28.30 7.67 25.96
CA THR A 587 -27.49 8.81 26.40
C THR A 587 -26.61 9.27 25.23
N PRO A 588 -27.13 10.17 24.36
CA PRO A 588 -26.45 10.56 23.11
C PRO A 588 -25.01 11.04 23.28
N SER A 589 -24.70 11.77 24.35
CA SER A 589 -23.33 12.20 24.66
C SER A 589 -22.40 11.01 24.90
N THR A 590 -22.78 10.03 25.72
CA THR A 590 -21.95 8.84 25.99
C THR A 590 -21.78 7.95 24.75
N LEU A 591 -22.81 7.84 23.91
CA LEU A 591 -22.68 7.19 22.60
C LEU A 591 -21.63 7.92 21.74
N LEU A 592 -21.71 9.25 21.66
CA LEU A 592 -20.81 10.04 20.84
C LEU A 592 -19.37 10.06 21.40
N ASP A 593 -19.18 10.07 22.73
CA ASP A 593 -17.87 9.96 23.37
C ASP A 593 -17.13 8.70 22.93
N ARG A 594 -17.86 7.58 22.88
CA ARG A 594 -17.31 6.30 22.43
C ARG A 594 -16.93 6.31 20.95
N ILE A 595 -17.82 6.83 20.08
CA ILE A 595 -17.55 6.95 18.64
C ILE A 595 -16.36 7.88 18.39
N ASN A 596 -16.31 9.02 19.10
CA ASN A 596 -15.21 9.99 19.04
C ASN A 596 -13.88 9.34 19.44
N LEU A 597 -13.84 8.58 20.53
CA LEU A 597 -12.62 7.90 20.96
C LEU A 597 -12.15 6.83 19.93
N LEU A 598 -13.06 6.00 19.42
CA LEU A 598 -12.71 4.92 18.48
C LEU A 598 -12.25 5.46 17.12
N LEU A 599 -13.02 6.37 16.51
CA LEU A 599 -12.80 6.81 15.13
C LEU A 599 -11.95 8.07 15.01
N MET A 600 -12.05 8.98 15.98
CA MET A 600 -11.43 10.31 15.93
C MET A 600 -10.39 10.51 17.04
N ALA A 601 -10.10 9.46 17.83
CA ALA A 601 -9.15 9.52 18.93
C ALA A 601 -9.42 10.68 19.92
N GLY A 602 -10.70 11.01 20.13
CA GLY A 602 -11.10 12.10 21.02
C GLY A 602 -10.92 13.51 20.45
N GLN A 603 -10.61 13.65 19.16
CA GLN A 603 -10.30 14.94 18.52
C GLN A 603 -11.49 15.62 17.84
N MET A 604 -12.70 15.07 17.96
CA MET A 604 -13.92 15.74 17.48
C MET A 604 -14.05 17.13 18.10
N SER A 605 -14.23 18.16 17.27
CA SER A 605 -14.40 19.52 17.75
C SER A 605 -15.69 19.67 18.57
N GLU A 606 -15.69 20.62 19.51
CA GLU A 606 -16.88 20.93 20.31
C GLU A 606 -18.09 21.32 19.43
N ASN A 607 -17.84 22.01 18.32
CA ASN A 607 -18.89 22.39 17.37
C ASN A 607 -19.54 21.18 16.70
N LEU A 608 -18.73 20.25 16.17
CA LEU A 608 -19.23 19.02 15.56
C LEU A 608 -19.91 18.13 16.60
N TYR A 609 -19.30 18.00 17.78
CA TYR A 609 -19.84 17.22 18.89
C TYR A 609 -21.24 17.71 19.29
N ASN A 610 -21.38 19.00 19.59
CA ASN A 610 -22.67 19.58 19.99
C ASN A 610 -23.71 19.46 18.87
N SER A 611 -23.31 19.68 17.60
CA SER A 611 -24.22 19.54 16.46
C SER A 611 -24.79 18.12 16.33
N ILE A 612 -23.96 17.09 16.55
CA ILE A 612 -24.42 15.68 16.50
C ILE A 612 -25.30 15.37 17.71
N VAL A 613 -24.91 15.77 18.93
CA VAL A 613 -25.71 15.54 20.14
C VAL A 613 -27.08 16.20 20.03
N ASP A 614 -27.13 17.47 19.63
CA ASP A 614 -28.38 18.22 19.43
C ASP A 614 -29.26 17.52 18.38
N PHE A 615 -28.67 17.05 17.28
CA PHE A 615 -29.40 16.29 16.27
C PHE A 615 -30.04 15.01 16.86
N LEU A 616 -29.27 14.24 17.63
CA LEU A 616 -29.75 12.99 18.23
C LEU A 616 -30.84 13.22 19.28
N VAL A 617 -30.76 14.32 20.04
CA VAL A 617 -31.74 14.70 21.07
C VAL A 617 -33.01 15.26 20.43
N GLU A 618 -32.90 16.14 19.44
CA GLU A 618 -34.05 16.86 18.88
C GLU A 618 -34.77 16.05 17.80
N PHE A 619 -34.03 15.44 16.88
CA PHE A 619 -34.58 14.84 15.66
C PHE A 619 -34.69 13.32 15.72
N SER A 620 -33.77 12.66 16.43
CA SER A 620 -33.75 11.20 16.58
C SER A 620 -34.35 10.72 17.91
N SER A 621 -34.87 11.60 18.78
CA SER A 621 -35.45 11.21 20.08
C SER A 621 -36.49 10.08 20.01
N ASN A 622 -37.36 10.11 19.00
CA ASN A 622 -38.45 9.16 18.78
C ASN A 622 -38.09 8.01 17.82
N THR A 623 -36.82 7.84 17.45
CA THR A 623 -36.37 6.72 16.61
C THR A 623 -35.90 5.55 17.46
N SER A 624 -35.70 4.39 16.82
CA SER A 624 -35.17 3.20 17.49
C SER A 624 -33.71 3.41 17.91
N ALA A 625 -33.20 2.56 18.80
CA ALA A 625 -31.81 2.60 19.25
C ALA A 625 -30.83 2.50 18.07
N GLU A 626 -31.14 1.63 17.12
CA GLU A 626 -30.36 1.39 15.90
C GLU A 626 -30.26 2.67 15.06
N MET A 627 -31.38 3.34 14.81
CA MET A 627 -31.38 4.58 14.03
C MET A 627 -30.55 5.69 14.67
N LYS A 628 -30.58 5.81 16.01
CA LYS A 628 -29.72 6.78 16.73
C LYS A 628 -28.24 6.47 16.56
N VAL A 629 -27.85 5.21 16.64
CA VAL A 629 -26.47 4.78 16.41
C VAL A 629 -26.05 5.07 14.97
N TYR A 630 -26.91 4.77 14.00
CA TYR A 630 -26.63 5.02 12.60
C TYR A 630 -26.47 6.51 12.28
N ASP A 631 -27.35 7.35 12.81
CA ASP A 631 -27.27 8.80 12.65
C ASP A 631 -25.96 9.33 13.24
N ALA A 632 -25.58 8.87 14.44
CA ALA A 632 -24.32 9.26 15.08
C ALA A 632 -23.09 8.86 14.25
N LEU A 633 -23.05 7.61 13.75
CA LEU A 633 -21.97 7.11 12.90
C LEU A 633 -21.92 7.84 11.56
N PHE A 634 -23.07 8.03 10.90
CA PHE A 634 -23.16 8.68 9.61
C PHE A 634 -22.69 10.15 9.68
N LEU A 635 -23.18 10.92 10.66
CA LEU A 635 -22.78 12.31 10.84
C LEU A 635 -21.30 12.44 11.21
N THR A 636 -20.78 11.52 12.03
CA THR A 636 -19.35 11.50 12.37
C THR A 636 -18.51 11.22 11.13
N VAL A 637 -18.82 10.13 10.41
CA VAL A 637 -17.99 9.65 9.30
C VAL A 637 -18.13 10.51 8.04
N GLY A 638 -19.28 11.14 7.84
CA GLY A 638 -19.52 12.12 6.79
C GLY A 638 -18.89 13.49 7.07
N SER A 639 -18.35 13.71 8.27
CA SER A 639 -17.75 15.00 8.62
C SER A 639 -16.39 15.23 7.94
N PRO A 640 -16.05 16.48 7.60
CA PRO A 640 -14.69 16.83 7.16
C PRO A 640 -13.61 16.49 8.20
N GLU A 641 -13.94 16.55 9.49
CA GLU A 641 -13.00 16.23 10.57
C GLU A 641 -12.60 14.74 10.56
N TYR A 642 -13.55 13.83 10.32
CA TYR A 642 -13.23 12.41 10.11
C TYR A 642 -12.57 12.13 8.74
N ALA A 643 -12.60 13.07 7.80
CA ALA A 643 -11.85 12.90 6.56
C ALA A 643 -10.33 12.95 6.80
N VAL A 644 -9.85 13.64 7.84
CA VAL A 644 -8.42 13.90 8.10
C VAL A 644 -7.86 13.01 9.22
N GLN A 645 -6.88 12.18 8.89
CA GLN A 645 -6.09 11.40 9.85
C GLN A 645 -4.99 12.28 10.45
N ARG A 646 -4.92 12.34 11.78
CA ARG A 646 -3.92 13.07 12.56
C ARG A 646 -3.34 12.17 13.64
#